data_AF-A0A9D1UMR8-F1
#
_entry.id   AF-A0A9D1UMR8-F1
#
_cell.length_a   1.000
_cell.length_b   1.000
_cell.length_c   1.000
_cell.angle_alpha   90.00
_cell.angle_beta   90.00
_cell.angle_gamma   90.00
#
_symmetry.space_group_name_H-M   'P 1'
#
loop_
_entity.id
_entity.type
_entity.pdbx_description
1 polymer ?
#
loop_
_entity_poly.entity_id
_entity_poly.type
_entity_poly.pdbx_seq_one_letter_code
_entity_poly.pdbx_strand_id
1 'polypeptide(L)'
;GYVNFCANAEYIKGYDARTFGPNDPVTGYQALAMILRALGYDKNGEFTGTNWTIQTAAVGENRGITKNISAGTLGTAASREVVAEILFRAILVDTVNYTPAFGYQLNDTSLGYETFKLEEIEGVVTGNEYADLYDTEPQRAGRTVMNVDGKDYVLNYTTTFDDIGESRYAYVTNEETVLAIGDTGSNVTFETGDEQSINTASKFEDVTGLERTTATEQFVNFDGGDTYEASNMRIEYVVDFTNVSDWTDAKGEALADANGGKYDAANDTYTKSISRHGTLTATDMRYIEGIFTDSDEADDDVEYVGEVYVGTQSSKDISDDISYDEFLDKYIETSENAVAIDSNDNGNWLKAIDNDNDGEADYVLQVIYTVAGVQDISKSGTITLSSEDEELNDGDALNEITSDNDVVTEDELAEGDIVYYALIDGNAYTYKTEVVTAEIDRVNRNSYTATTTDGDEYVESGVHEHTFWDEIISGVRNLEGDVNYDLYLDRFGYLAAFTESDNNAGFVLLTDGYFESGRTEDIFAAMVWDREAQELVDTDINDGGDLFIRDDGDDNDWGNLKTFGDINFSVPAYDDIHTIVAALGEDGSLTPVDEIYRYRMNVAMIDMDTTIPVRAHTDNGTIYETTRDGAYEQATDSVDVRALASTVYYYVYNTPNGNTVVREYVGYDNIPDLGKDKDQVEDVYVVGTRAEDARDDEYYTAEIVVVELKEGYTEIDSEEVFIYDLPVVGSGVKYEEVSVIRADGTTGTVTIDMAKSNLRSYDPAWGKIADPGLYYMWESDVADVYVIEPMTWNDIADSNYVVGTVLKDTATGSDDWTSFVPYYNNTNYITDLSGFVIFENGGETEKRNTEDTKYYELEYSENRYGDYVGNLDEGDREDVLPQRKDGGENEVLVKYNGDNNIVYAISFAQWENESKGIVDFAQDVWAFNTPAAEKIVISDYEKAVAAAQDALAATPHVEDDLKAAQSKLAALDLTSLTAEQKAYVAALQADITDALKPFEEADALAEAKTNAIDAMKAAIVGAVEAADTGDIIKDYKAVLTDVTTDISATGWGEGYETVAAALAKWTEEINGKGTIAEVNSQAAAIAGNYASLASAYVAAVAANQTTAGYKALAAAKAEAYMTAIKAALKTPIAWTGNTTLAGEVESAIDTACSTEASDPEYTLTVTAGDFETGAGVSGTKTVEVEVSVTNSYAGVVCDPVTETIAVIISW
;
A
#
# COMPACT_ATOMS: atom_id res chain seq x y z
N GLY A 1 6.10 -19.01 -73.45
CA GLY A 1 5.30 -19.24 -72.24
C GLY A 1 5.49 -20.66 -71.77
N TYR A 2 5.32 -20.92 -70.47
CA TYR A 2 5.59 -22.20 -69.80
C TYR A 2 4.90 -23.41 -70.47
N VAL A 3 3.68 -23.25 -71.01
CA VAL A 3 2.98 -24.31 -71.75
C VAL A 3 3.76 -24.81 -72.97
N ASN A 4 4.38 -23.91 -73.76
CA ASN A 4 5.19 -24.32 -74.92
C ASN A 4 6.49 -25.03 -74.48
N PHE A 5 7.06 -24.65 -73.34
CA PHE A 5 8.24 -25.31 -72.79
C PHE A 5 7.89 -26.75 -72.36
N CYS A 6 6.82 -26.92 -71.58
CA CYS A 6 6.35 -28.22 -71.14
C CYS A 6 5.88 -29.12 -72.30
N ALA A 7 5.30 -28.54 -73.35
CA ALA A 7 4.95 -29.27 -74.56
C ALA A 7 6.19 -29.73 -75.35
N ASN A 8 7.22 -28.88 -75.48
CA ASN A 8 8.48 -29.24 -76.14
C ASN A 8 9.26 -30.33 -75.37
N ALA A 9 9.17 -30.31 -74.04
CA ALA A 9 9.74 -31.35 -73.17
C ALA A 9 8.85 -32.62 -73.09
N GLU A 10 7.73 -32.63 -73.80
CA GLU A 10 6.71 -33.69 -73.80
C GLU A 10 6.06 -33.99 -72.44
N TYR A 11 6.23 -33.13 -71.42
CA TYR A 11 5.53 -33.24 -70.13
C TYR A 11 4.02 -33.11 -70.29
N ILE A 12 3.57 -32.27 -71.22
CA ILE A 12 2.15 -32.10 -71.56
C ILE A 12 1.92 -32.56 -73.00
N LYS A 13 0.95 -33.47 -73.19
CA LYS A 13 0.50 -33.97 -74.51
C LYS A 13 -0.98 -33.59 -74.71
N GLY A 14 -1.38 -33.27 -75.95
CA GLY A 14 -2.77 -32.92 -76.30
C GLY A 14 -3.75 -34.10 -76.29
N TYR A 15 -5.06 -33.82 -76.43
CA TYR A 15 -6.11 -34.86 -76.46
C TYR A 15 -5.97 -35.82 -77.66
N ASP A 16 -5.49 -35.29 -78.78
CA ASP A 16 -5.00 -36.00 -79.95
C ASP A 16 -3.72 -35.32 -80.45
N ALA A 17 -3.07 -35.84 -81.49
CA ALA A 17 -1.79 -35.29 -81.99
C ALA A 17 -1.87 -33.83 -82.52
N ARG A 18 -3.04 -33.17 -82.49
CA ARG A 18 -3.26 -31.85 -83.11
C ARG A 18 -4.15 -30.88 -82.31
N THR A 19 -4.71 -31.29 -81.17
CA THR A 19 -5.67 -30.48 -80.39
C THR A 19 -5.22 -30.28 -78.95
N PHE A 20 -5.03 -29.02 -78.56
CA PHE A 20 -4.75 -28.59 -77.19
C PHE A 20 -5.91 -27.72 -76.70
N GLY A 21 -6.49 -28.05 -75.54
CA GLY A 21 -7.56 -27.28 -74.90
C GLY A 21 -7.00 -26.46 -73.74
N PRO A 22 -6.43 -25.26 -73.98
CA PRO A 22 -5.78 -24.48 -72.93
C PRO A 22 -6.75 -23.94 -71.87
N ASN A 23 -8.06 -23.95 -72.15
CA ASN A 23 -9.11 -23.47 -71.25
C ASN A 23 -9.91 -24.61 -70.61
N ASP A 24 -9.61 -25.87 -70.94
CA ASP A 24 -10.32 -27.01 -70.39
C ASP A 24 -9.76 -27.34 -68.99
N PRO A 25 -10.61 -27.72 -68.02
CA PRO A 25 -10.14 -28.18 -66.73
C PRO A 25 -9.24 -29.43 -66.86
N VAL A 26 -8.13 -29.44 -66.11
CA VAL A 26 -7.23 -30.59 -66.04
C VAL A 26 -7.78 -31.58 -65.02
N THR A 27 -7.92 -32.85 -65.40
CA THR A 27 -8.31 -33.93 -64.47
C THR A 27 -7.12 -34.42 -63.65
N GLY A 28 -7.38 -35.07 -62.51
CA GLY A 28 -6.30 -35.60 -61.66
C GLY A 28 -5.40 -36.62 -62.38
N TYR A 29 -5.97 -37.47 -63.24
CA TYR A 29 -5.18 -38.37 -64.11
C TYR A 29 -4.29 -37.62 -65.08
N GLN A 30 -4.79 -36.52 -65.67
CA GLN A 30 -3.98 -35.71 -66.58
C GLN A 30 -2.83 -35.04 -65.83
N ALA A 31 -3.07 -34.49 -64.63
CA ALA A 31 -2.03 -33.91 -63.78
C ALA A 31 -0.97 -34.96 -63.39
N LEU A 32 -1.40 -36.12 -62.87
CA LEU A 32 -0.52 -37.22 -62.50
C LEU A 32 0.32 -37.72 -63.69
N ALA A 33 -0.27 -37.84 -64.89
CA ALA A 33 0.48 -38.23 -66.09
C ALA A 33 1.52 -37.18 -66.52
N MET A 34 1.26 -35.88 -66.31
CA MET A 34 2.25 -34.83 -66.58
C MET A 34 3.43 -34.91 -65.60
N ILE A 35 3.15 -35.20 -64.32
CA ILE A 35 4.15 -35.29 -63.26
C ILE A 35 4.99 -36.56 -63.41
N LEU A 36 4.39 -37.71 -63.67
CA LEU A 36 5.12 -38.95 -63.94
C LEU A 36 6.05 -38.84 -65.15
N ARG A 37 5.66 -38.05 -66.17
CA ARG A 37 6.55 -37.74 -67.31
C ARG A 37 7.77 -36.92 -66.90
N ALA A 38 7.58 -35.96 -65.99
CA ALA A 38 8.69 -35.18 -65.44
C ALA A 38 9.65 -36.06 -64.62
N LEU A 39 9.12 -37.07 -63.92
CA LEU A 39 9.92 -38.10 -63.22
C LEU A 39 10.63 -39.09 -64.16
N GLY A 40 10.35 -39.05 -65.48
CA GLY A 40 11.04 -39.87 -66.48
C GLY A 40 10.21 -41.01 -67.08
N TYR A 41 8.94 -41.20 -66.68
CA TYR A 41 8.03 -42.19 -67.25
C TYR A 41 7.46 -41.76 -68.63
N ASP A 42 6.62 -42.61 -69.25
CA ASP A 42 6.02 -42.44 -70.59
C ASP A 42 6.99 -42.49 -71.79
N LYS A 43 8.09 -43.25 -71.69
CA LYS A 43 9.12 -43.33 -72.75
C LYS A 43 8.71 -44.25 -73.90
N ASN A 44 7.71 -45.11 -73.70
CA ASN A 44 7.10 -45.97 -74.72
C ASN A 44 5.62 -45.62 -74.99
N GLY A 45 5.14 -44.45 -74.53
CA GLY A 45 3.77 -43.99 -74.73
C GLY A 45 2.73 -44.70 -73.84
N GLU A 46 3.14 -45.18 -72.67
CA GLU A 46 2.35 -45.90 -71.67
C GLU A 46 1.14 -45.11 -71.16
N PHE A 47 1.24 -43.78 -71.15
CA PHE A 47 0.19 -42.86 -70.73
C PHE A 47 -0.55 -42.24 -71.93
N THR A 48 -0.73 -43.02 -72.99
CA THR A 48 -1.52 -42.67 -74.18
C THR A 48 -2.45 -43.83 -74.61
N GLY A 49 -3.47 -43.55 -75.43
CA GLY A 49 -4.43 -44.56 -75.91
C GLY A 49 -5.50 -44.96 -74.89
N THR A 50 -6.34 -45.95 -75.17
CA THR A 50 -7.61 -46.19 -74.43
C THR A 50 -7.45 -46.53 -72.94
N ASN A 51 -6.31 -47.07 -72.52
CA ASN A 51 -6.06 -47.54 -71.14
C ASN A 51 -5.12 -46.62 -70.33
N TRP A 52 -4.83 -45.43 -70.83
CA TRP A 52 -3.80 -44.55 -70.25
C TRP A 52 -4.07 -44.18 -68.79
N THR A 53 -5.32 -43.89 -68.42
CA THR A 53 -5.70 -43.53 -67.05
C THR A 53 -5.41 -44.66 -66.06
N ILE A 54 -5.64 -45.91 -66.47
CA ILE A 54 -5.36 -47.11 -65.64
C ILE A 54 -3.86 -47.26 -65.42
N GLN A 55 -3.06 -47.08 -66.47
CA GLN A 55 -1.59 -47.18 -66.37
C GLN A 55 -1.00 -46.05 -65.54
N THR A 56 -1.49 -44.82 -65.72
CA THR A 56 -1.10 -43.66 -64.91
C THR A 56 -1.45 -43.87 -63.43
N ALA A 57 -2.64 -44.39 -63.12
CA ALA A 57 -3.03 -44.71 -61.75
C ALA A 57 -2.11 -45.78 -61.14
N ALA A 58 -1.88 -46.88 -61.85
CA ALA A 58 -1.07 -47.99 -61.37
C ALA A 58 0.38 -47.56 -61.09
N VAL A 59 0.97 -46.73 -61.95
CA VAL A 59 2.32 -46.20 -61.70
C VAL A 59 2.31 -45.20 -60.55
N GLY A 60 1.34 -44.29 -60.47
CA GLY A 60 1.23 -43.33 -59.37
C GLY A 60 1.07 -44.01 -58.01
N GLU A 61 0.23 -45.04 -57.93
CA GLU A 61 -0.01 -45.84 -56.72
C GLU A 61 1.25 -46.63 -56.33
N ASN A 62 1.88 -47.33 -57.28
CA ASN A 62 3.11 -48.09 -57.03
C ASN A 62 4.30 -47.22 -56.61
N ARG A 63 4.25 -45.92 -56.91
CA ARG A 63 5.27 -44.94 -56.51
C ARG A 63 4.88 -44.12 -55.29
N GLY A 64 3.74 -44.40 -54.66
CA GLY A 64 3.26 -43.69 -53.48
C GLY A 64 2.75 -42.26 -53.72
N ILE A 65 2.71 -41.80 -54.98
CA ILE A 65 2.34 -40.42 -55.33
C ILE A 65 0.86 -40.14 -55.03
N THR A 66 0.02 -41.17 -54.96
CA THR A 66 -1.42 -41.04 -54.71
C THR A 66 -1.83 -41.46 -53.29
N LYS A 67 -0.89 -41.62 -52.34
CA LYS A 67 -1.13 -42.18 -50.99
C LYS A 67 -2.32 -41.51 -50.26
N ASN A 68 -2.44 -40.19 -50.34
CA ASN A 68 -3.47 -39.42 -49.62
C ASN A 68 -4.67 -39.00 -50.49
N ILE A 69 -4.84 -39.59 -51.67
CA ILE A 69 -5.88 -39.20 -52.62
C ILE A 69 -6.98 -40.25 -52.62
N SER A 70 -8.20 -39.83 -52.26
CA SER A 70 -9.38 -40.70 -52.25
C SER A 70 -9.65 -41.34 -53.63
N ALA A 71 -10.12 -42.59 -53.61
CA ALA A 71 -10.45 -43.35 -54.81
C ALA A 71 -11.58 -42.66 -55.61
N GLY A 72 -11.34 -42.39 -56.90
CA GLY A 72 -12.30 -41.74 -57.80
C GLY A 72 -12.07 -40.25 -58.05
N THR A 73 -11.27 -39.57 -57.22
CA THR A 73 -10.97 -38.13 -57.35
C THR A 73 -10.15 -37.80 -58.59
N LEU A 74 -9.30 -38.73 -59.06
CA LEU A 74 -8.44 -38.51 -60.22
C LEU A 74 -9.22 -38.41 -61.55
N GLY A 75 -10.44 -38.92 -61.62
CA GLY A 75 -11.28 -38.92 -62.82
C GLY A 75 -12.06 -37.62 -63.07
N THR A 76 -12.15 -36.75 -62.07
CA THR A 76 -12.84 -35.45 -62.15
C THR A 76 -11.85 -34.32 -62.42
N ALA A 77 -12.35 -33.10 -62.65
CA ALA A 77 -11.51 -31.91 -62.67
C ALA A 77 -10.72 -31.83 -61.34
N ALA A 78 -9.40 -31.71 -61.43
CA ALA A 78 -8.55 -31.69 -60.25
C ALA A 78 -8.71 -30.34 -59.54
N SER A 79 -9.00 -30.40 -58.24
CA SER A 79 -8.92 -29.23 -57.39
C SER A 79 -7.44 -28.86 -57.16
N ARG A 80 -7.19 -27.64 -56.66
CA ARG A 80 -5.81 -27.18 -56.42
C ARG A 80 -5.14 -28.02 -55.34
N GLU A 81 -5.89 -28.45 -54.34
CA GLU A 81 -5.45 -29.29 -53.23
C GLU A 81 -4.97 -30.65 -53.75
N VAL A 82 -5.75 -31.29 -54.64
CA VAL A 82 -5.38 -32.59 -55.24
C VAL A 82 -4.11 -32.46 -56.07
N VAL A 83 -3.96 -31.38 -56.85
CA VAL A 83 -2.73 -31.17 -57.65
C VAL A 83 -1.52 -30.90 -56.74
N ALA A 84 -1.70 -30.15 -55.66
CA ALA A 84 -0.64 -29.86 -54.69
C ALA A 84 -0.13 -31.13 -54.02
N GLU A 85 -1.02 -32.02 -53.55
CA GLU A 85 -0.63 -33.29 -52.94
C GLU A 85 0.15 -34.19 -53.91
N ILE A 86 -0.33 -34.32 -55.16
CA ILE A 86 0.38 -35.11 -56.19
C ILE A 86 1.78 -34.54 -56.44
N LEU A 87 1.91 -33.21 -56.52
CA LEU A 87 3.20 -32.56 -56.72
C LEU A 87 4.13 -32.77 -55.52
N PHE A 88 3.60 -32.62 -54.31
CA PHE A 88 4.35 -32.77 -53.07
C PHE A 88 4.90 -34.19 -52.91
N ARG A 89 4.07 -35.22 -53.06
CA ARG A 89 4.55 -36.61 -53.00
C ARG A 89 5.51 -36.93 -54.14
N ALA A 90 5.25 -36.43 -55.34
CA ALA A 90 6.12 -36.70 -56.50
C ALA A 90 7.52 -36.07 -56.38
N ILE A 91 7.67 -34.94 -55.69
CA ILE A 91 8.98 -34.27 -55.60
C ILE A 91 9.99 -35.07 -54.76
N LEU A 92 9.50 -35.90 -53.83
CA LEU A 92 10.27 -36.76 -52.92
C LEU A 92 10.58 -38.13 -53.51
N VAL A 93 9.89 -38.54 -54.58
CA VAL A 93 10.05 -39.86 -55.21
C VAL A 93 11.23 -39.85 -56.19
N ASP A 94 12.05 -40.91 -56.15
CA ASP A 94 13.14 -41.10 -57.10
C ASP A 94 12.70 -41.02 -58.56
N THR A 95 13.49 -40.29 -59.33
CA THR A 95 13.33 -40.22 -60.79
C THR A 95 13.71 -41.54 -61.45
N VAL A 96 13.27 -41.75 -62.69
CA VAL A 96 13.58 -42.96 -63.46
C VAL A 96 14.27 -42.66 -64.77
N ASN A 97 15.16 -43.57 -65.17
CA ASN A 97 15.75 -43.60 -66.49
C ASN A 97 15.33 -44.86 -67.26
N TYR A 98 14.93 -44.71 -68.51
CA TYR A 98 14.52 -45.84 -69.36
C TYR A 98 15.65 -46.29 -70.27
N THR A 99 15.97 -47.58 -70.25
CA THR A 99 16.85 -48.20 -71.25
C THR A 99 16.13 -49.32 -72.01
N PRO A 100 16.33 -49.48 -73.33
CA PRO A 100 15.70 -50.55 -74.09
C PRO A 100 16.03 -51.97 -73.60
N ALA A 101 17.15 -52.15 -72.89
CA ALA A 101 17.61 -53.46 -72.41
C ALA A 101 17.07 -53.84 -71.02
N PHE A 102 16.84 -52.86 -70.14
CA PHE A 102 16.49 -53.10 -68.73
C PHE A 102 15.16 -52.46 -68.29
N GLY A 103 14.51 -51.67 -69.16
CA GLY A 103 13.29 -50.95 -68.81
C GLY A 103 13.58 -49.71 -67.94
N TYR A 104 12.66 -49.38 -67.04
CA TYR A 104 12.82 -48.29 -66.09
C TYR A 104 13.74 -48.71 -64.94
N GLN A 105 14.77 -47.91 -64.70
CA GLN A 105 15.66 -48.02 -63.55
C GLN A 105 15.49 -46.77 -62.69
N LEU A 106 15.47 -46.93 -61.37
CA LEU A 106 15.50 -45.81 -60.44
C LEU A 106 16.84 -45.10 -60.56
N ASN A 107 16.80 -43.78 -60.55
CA ASN A 107 17.97 -42.98 -60.20
C ASN A 107 18.01 -42.89 -58.67
N ASP A 108 19.19 -42.77 -58.08
CA ASP A 108 19.37 -42.71 -56.62
C ASP A 108 18.94 -41.34 -56.02
N THR A 109 18.16 -40.54 -56.75
CA THR A 109 17.81 -39.16 -56.41
C THR A 109 16.39 -38.77 -56.88
N SER A 110 15.69 -38.02 -56.02
CA SER A 110 14.43 -37.35 -56.30
C SER A 110 14.64 -35.97 -56.96
N LEU A 111 13.59 -35.41 -57.58
CA LEU A 111 13.66 -34.04 -58.12
C LEU A 111 13.88 -32.99 -57.02
N GLY A 112 13.32 -33.23 -55.83
CA GLY A 112 13.47 -32.39 -54.65
C GLY A 112 14.91 -32.37 -54.16
N TYR A 113 15.54 -33.53 -54.05
CA TYR A 113 16.92 -33.63 -53.61
C TYR A 113 17.91 -33.00 -54.61
N GLU A 114 17.74 -33.24 -55.91
CA GLU A 114 18.63 -32.66 -56.92
C GLU A 114 18.55 -31.14 -56.98
N THR A 115 17.35 -30.59 -56.81
CA THR A 115 17.10 -29.15 -56.98
C THR A 115 17.30 -28.35 -55.69
N PHE A 116 16.85 -28.90 -54.57
CA PHE A 116 16.73 -28.19 -53.29
C PHE A 116 17.46 -28.86 -52.14
N LYS A 117 18.06 -30.04 -52.35
CA LYS A 117 18.55 -30.90 -51.25
C LYS A 117 17.43 -31.25 -50.26
N LEU A 118 16.20 -31.36 -50.78
CA LEU A 118 15.02 -31.69 -50.00
C LEU A 118 14.97 -33.20 -49.71
N GLU A 119 14.81 -33.52 -48.43
CA GLU A 119 14.62 -34.86 -47.90
C GLU A 119 13.41 -34.88 -46.94
N GLU A 120 12.79 -36.05 -46.79
CA GLU A 120 11.84 -36.36 -45.72
C GLU A 120 12.59 -37.30 -44.78
N ILE A 121 12.81 -36.87 -43.53
CA ILE A 121 13.42 -37.66 -42.47
C ILE A 121 12.37 -37.99 -41.41
N GLU A 122 12.57 -39.09 -40.72
CA GLU A 122 11.70 -39.59 -39.65
C GLU A 122 12.61 -40.12 -38.54
N GLY A 123 12.44 -39.65 -37.31
CA GLY A 123 13.32 -39.99 -36.21
C GLY A 123 12.82 -39.45 -34.87
N VAL A 124 13.53 -39.78 -33.80
CA VAL A 124 13.17 -39.40 -32.43
C VAL A 124 13.85 -38.08 -32.08
N VAL A 125 13.13 -37.15 -31.46
CA VAL A 125 13.75 -35.96 -30.89
C VAL A 125 14.49 -36.35 -29.60
N THR A 126 15.80 -36.23 -29.58
CA THR A 126 16.62 -36.63 -28.42
C THR A 126 17.14 -35.43 -27.64
N GLY A 127 17.10 -34.23 -28.22
CA GLY A 127 17.44 -33.00 -27.53
C GLY A 127 16.94 -31.74 -28.25
N ASN A 128 16.82 -30.65 -27.53
CA ASN A 128 16.42 -29.34 -28.03
C ASN A 128 16.92 -28.22 -27.11
N GLU A 129 16.36 -27.01 -27.21
CA GLU A 129 16.80 -25.86 -26.40
C GLU A 129 16.43 -25.93 -24.92
N TYR A 130 15.65 -26.93 -24.51
CA TYR A 130 15.25 -27.15 -23.13
C TYR A 130 16.04 -28.27 -22.45
N ALA A 131 16.28 -29.38 -23.16
CA ALA A 131 17.05 -30.51 -22.62
C ALA A 131 17.63 -31.40 -23.73
N ASP A 132 18.62 -32.23 -23.39
CA ASP A 132 19.22 -33.26 -24.24
C ASP A 132 19.39 -34.56 -23.44
N LEU A 133 18.86 -35.68 -23.94
CA LEU A 133 18.90 -36.97 -23.22
C LEU A 133 20.32 -37.57 -23.14
N TYR A 134 21.24 -37.11 -23.99
CA TYR A 134 22.57 -37.72 -24.13
C TYR A 134 23.71 -36.70 -24.02
N ASP A 135 23.41 -35.50 -23.54
CA ASP A 135 24.37 -34.43 -23.25
C ASP A 135 24.03 -33.80 -21.89
N THR A 136 24.96 -33.05 -21.31
CA THR A 136 24.75 -32.36 -20.02
C THR A 136 24.37 -30.89 -20.20
N GLU A 137 24.28 -30.41 -21.44
CA GLU A 137 23.86 -29.06 -21.79
C GLU A 137 22.78 -29.11 -22.88
N PRO A 138 21.76 -28.24 -22.83
CA PRO A 138 20.74 -28.18 -23.87
C PRO A 138 21.31 -27.58 -25.15
N GLN A 139 20.59 -27.76 -26.25
CA GLN A 139 20.96 -27.16 -27.52
C GLN A 139 20.79 -25.64 -27.49
N ARG A 140 21.53 -24.96 -28.37
CA ARG A 140 21.35 -23.51 -28.54
C ARG A 140 19.93 -23.19 -29.03
N ALA A 141 19.35 -22.12 -28.51
CA ALA A 141 18.02 -21.65 -28.88
C ALA A 141 17.72 -21.71 -30.38
N GLY A 142 16.54 -22.24 -30.73
CA GLY A 142 16.14 -22.47 -32.13
C GLY A 142 16.69 -23.74 -32.76
N ARG A 143 17.13 -24.74 -31.97
CA ARG A 143 17.66 -26.02 -32.47
C ARG A 143 17.03 -27.25 -31.81
N THR A 144 17.01 -28.33 -32.59
CA THR A 144 16.55 -29.65 -32.18
C THR A 144 17.53 -30.70 -32.71
N VAL A 145 17.88 -31.69 -31.88
CA VAL A 145 18.56 -32.91 -32.28
C VAL A 145 17.51 -34.00 -32.52
N MET A 146 17.54 -34.57 -33.72
CA MET A 146 16.69 -35.69 -34.10
C MET A 146 17.55 -36.90 -34.48
N ASN A 147 17.41 -38.00 -33.76
CA ASN A 147 18.06 -39.27 -34.07
C ASN A 147 17.27 -40.02 -35.15
N VAL A 148 17.87 -40.20 -36.32
CA VAL A 148 17.30 -40.89 -37.48
C VAL A 148 18.13 -42.14 -37.76
N ASP A 149 17.61 -43.32 -37.41
CA ASP A 149 18.29 -44.62 -37.57
C ASP A 149 19.72 -44.64 -36.96
N GLY A 150 19.90 -44.03 -35.79
CA GLY A 150 21.20 -43.94 -35.10
C GLY A 150 22.14 -42.84 -35.63
N LYS A 151 21.63 -41.90 -36.43
CA LYS A 151 22.35 -40.69 -36.85
C LYS A 151 21.62 -39.45 -36.35
N ASP A 152 22.36 -38.57 -35.68
CA ASP A 152 21.81 -37.29 -35.22
C ASP A 152 21.76 -36.23 -36.32
N TYR A 153 20.62 -35.56 -36.41
CA TYR A 153 20.36 -34.40 -37.24
C TYR A 153 20.17 -33.18 -36.34
N VAL A 154 21.08 -32.20 -36.43
CA VAL A 154 20.91 -30.89 -35.77
C VAL A 154 20.10 -29.98 -36.68
N LEU A 155 18.82 -29.84 -36.36
CA LEU A 155 17.84 -29.08 -37.12
C LEU A 155 17.76 -27.64 -36.61
N ASN A 156 17.75 -26.66 -37.52
CA ASN A 156 17.50 -25.25 -37.18
C ASN A 156 15.98 -25.01 -37.06
N TYR A 157 15.39 -25.54 -36.01
CA TYR A 157 13.98 -25.44 -35.69
C TYR A 157 13.79 -25.64 -34.18
N THR A 158 12.83 -24.94 -33.58
CA THR A 158 12.44 -25.13 -32.17
C THR A 158 11.37 -26.21 -32.07
N THR A 159 11.62 -27.22 -31.25
CA THR A 159 10.62 -28.17 -30.73
C THR A 159 10.32 -27.86 -29.27
N THR A 160 9.20 -28.36 -28.74
CA THR A 160 8.83 -28.14 -27.34
C THR A 160 9.50 -29.15 -26.43
N PHE A 161 9.55 -28.84 -25.12
CA PHE A 161 9.95 -29.75 -24.06
C PHE A 161 9.28 -31.13 -24.18
N ASP A 162 7.97 -31.15 -24.43
CA ASP A 162 7.19 -32.39 -24.55
C ASP A 162 7.54 -33.24 -25.79
N ASP A 163 8.20 -32.66 -26.80
CA ASP A 163 8.55 -33.38 -28.03
C ASP A 163 9.74 -34.35 -27.82
N ILE A 164 10.53 -34.21 -26.74
CA ILE A 164 11.69 -35.05 -26.45
C ILE A 164 11.25 -36.49 -26.17
N GLY A 165 11.94 -37.45 -26.78
CA GLY A 165 11.63 -38.87 -26.77
C GLY A 165 10.57 -39.29 -27.79
N GLU A 166 9.87 -38.35 -28.44
CA GLU A 166 8.84 -38.65 -29.43
C GLU A 166 9.38 -38.73 -30.88
N SER A 167 8.77 -39.59 -31.67
CA SER A 167 9.03 -39.76 -33.10
C SER A 167 8.37 -38.65 -33.92
N ARG A 168 9.17 -37.92 -34.70
CA ARG A 168 8.76 -36.82 -35.57
C ARG A 168 9.26 -37.02 -36.99
N TYR A 169 8.47 -36.58 -37.98
CA TYR A 169 8.94 -36.44 -39.36
C TYR A 169 9.29 -34.99 -39.65
N ALA A 170 10.35 -34.75 -40.43
CA ALA A 170 10.73 -33.43 -40.89
C ALA A 170 11.03 -33.39 -42.39
N TYR A 171 10.62 -32.31 -43.05
CA TYR A 171 11.04 -31.98 -44.41
C TYR A 171 12.21 -31.02 -44.34
N VAL A 172 13.40 -31.51 -44.66
CA VAL A 172 14.66 -30.77 -44.45
C VAL A 172 15.35 -30.44 -45.77
N THR A 173 16.05 -29.31 -45.81
CA THR A 173 16.93 -28.93 -46.92
C THR A 173 18.34 -28.67 -46.41
N ASN A 174 19.34 -29.13 -47.16
CA ASN A 174 20.75 -29.05 -46.77
C ASN A 174 21.04 -29.67 -45.39
N GLU A 175 20.32 -30.73 -45.02
CA GLU A 175 20.48 -31.49 -43.77
C GLU A 175 20.13 -30.74 -42.46
N GLU A 176 19.95 -29.41 -42.47
CA GLU A 176 19.70 -28.61 -41.25
C GLU A 176 18.48 -27.68 -41.33
N THR A 177 18.04 -27.25 -42.52
CA THR A 177 16.96 -26.25 -42.65
C THR A 177 15.60 -26.94 -42.73
N VAL A 178 14.76 -26.76 -41.72
CA VAL A 178 13.42 -27.36 -41.64
C VAL A 178 12.39 -26.52 -42.40
N LEU A 179 11.62 -27.18 -43.27
CA LEU A 179 10.48 -26.58 -43.95
C LEU A 179 9.16 -26.85 -43.22
N ALA A 180 9.06 -28.01 -42.59
CA ALA A 180 7.99 -28.42 -41.70
C ALA A 180 8.43 -29.64 -40.90
N ILE A 181 7.96 -29.74 -39.66
CA ILE A 181 8.10 -30.90 -38.78
C ILE A 181 6.72 -31.27 -38.25
N GLY A 182 6.47 -32.54 -37.94
CA GLY A 182 5.21 -33.00 -37.38
C GLY A 182 5.30 -34.41 -36.79
N ASP A 183 4.25 -34.81 -36.09
CA ASP A 183 4.09 -36.14 -35.50
C ASP A 183 3.97 -37.23 -36.57
N THR A 184 4.73 -38.32 -36.44
CA THR A 184 4.66 -39.50 -37.33
C THR A 184 3.33 -40.23 -37.25
N GLY A 185 2.60 -40.04 -36.15
CA GLY A 185 1.40 -40.78 -35.79
C GLY A 185 1.71 -42.16 -35.19
N SER A 186 2.98 -42.43 -34.87
CA SER A 186 3.42 -43.66 -34.20
C SER A 186 3.52 -43.51 -32.69
N ASN A 187 3.57 -42.28 -32.17
CA ASN A 187 3.73 -42.06 -30.73
C ASN A 187 2.52 -42.55 -29.93
N VAL A 188 2.79 -43.36 -28.91
CA VAL A 188 1.85 -43.70 -27.82
C VAL A 188 2.48 -43.22 -26.52
N THR A 189 1.86 -42.22 -25.90
CA THR A 189 2.36 -41.62 -24.66
C THR A 189 1.42 -41.82 -23.49
N PHE A 190 1.99 -41.93 -22.30
CA PHE A 190 1.32 -41.83 -21.02
C PHE A 190 1.97 -40.71 -20.22
N GLU A 191 1.17 -39.83 -19.63
CA GLU A 191 1.65 -38.71 -18.81
C GLU A 191 0.77 -38.57 -17.57
N THR A 192 1.40 -38.29 -16.42
CA THR A 192 0.69 -38.07 -15.15
C THR A 192 1.49 -37.17 -14.22
N GLY A 193 0.76 -36.42 -13.38
CA GLY A 193 1.28 -35.76 -12.18
C GLY A 193 0.99 -36.53 -10.89
N ASP A 194 0.08 -37.50 -10.94
CA ASP A 194 -0.36 -38.25 -9.76
C ASP A 194 0.73 -39.17 -9.18
N GLU A 195 0.62 -39.46 -7.88
CA GLU A 195 1.40 -40.49 -7.20
C GLU A 195 1.17 -41.87 -7.85
N GLN A 196 2.25 -42.51 -8.29
CA GLN A 196 2.22 -43.82 -8.92
C GLN A 196 3.35 -44.71 -8.43
N SER A 197 3.06 -45.99 -8.22
CA SER A 197 4.09 -47.01 -7.96
C SER A 197 4.31 -47.84 -9.22
N ILE A 198 5.50 -47.76 -9.82
CA ILE A 198 5.86 -48.41 -11.08
C ILE A 198 7.10 -49.31 -10.97
N ASN A 199 7.52 -49.64 -9.75
CA ASN A 199 8.73 -50.39 -9.40
C ASN A 199 8.82 -51.85 -9.89
N THR A 200 7.86 -52.30 -10.68
CA THR A 200 7.91 -53.60 -11.37
C THR A 200 7.28 -53.45 -12.75
N ALA A 201 7.78 -54.19 -13.74
CA ALA A 201 7.23 -54.15 -15.10
C ALA A 201 5.71 -54.32 -15.17
N SER A 202 5.13 -55.20 -14.33
CA SER A 202 3.68 -55.40 -14.28
C SER A 202 2.92 -54.17 -13.77
N LYS A 203 3.46 -53.45 -12.79
CA LYS A 203 2.82 -52.22 -12.29
C LYS A 203 2.96 -51.08 -13.28
N PHE A 204 4.12 -50.98 -13.93
CA PHE A 204 4.32 -50.02 -15.00
C PHE A 204 3.29 -50.23 -16.12
N GLU A 205 3.15 -51.45 -16.64
CA GLU A 205 2.16 -51.78 -17.67
C GLU A 205 0.72 -51.50 -17.21
N ASP A 206 0.38 -51.80 -15.96
CA ASP A 206 -0.95 -51.49 -15.39
C ASP A 206 -1.25 -49.98 -15.35
N VAL A 207 -0.23 -49.14 -15.13
CA VAL A 207 -0.35 -47.67 -15.02
C VAL A 207 -0.29 -47.01 -16.40
N THR A 208 0.73 -47.33 -17.20
CA THR A 208 1.03 -46.65 -18.47
C THR A 208 0.35 -47.29 -19.67
N GLY A 209 -0.02 -48.57 -19.58
CA GLY A 209 -0.47 -49.37 -20.71
C GLY A 209 0.66 -49.87 -21.63
N LEU A 210 1.93 -49.62 -21.29
CA LEU A 210 3.11 -49.98 -22.07
C LEU A 210 3.98 -51.03 -21.35
N GLU A 211 4.61 -51.93 -22.08
CA GLU A 211 5.54 -52.91 -21.50
C GLU A 211 6.91 -52.26 -21.22
N ARG A 212 7.46 -52.43 -19.99
CA ARG A 212 8.83 -52.01 -19.66
C ARG A 212 9.81 -53.15 -19.94
N THR A 213 10.83 -52.91 -20.77
CA THR A 213 11.84 -53.92 -21.12
C THR A 213 13.26 -53.48 -20.75
N THR A 214 14.26 -54.27 -21.14
CA THR A 214 15.68 -53.88 -20.96
C THR A 214 16.15 -52.88 -22.01
N ALA A 215 15.34 -52.60 -23.03
CA ALA A 215 15.63 -51.57 -24.03
C ALA A 215 15.06 -50.19 -23.62
N THR A 216 14.12 -50.15 -22.67
CA THR A 216 13.54 -48.91 -22.16
C THR A 216 14.60 -48.05 -21.49
N GLU A 217 14.75 -46.83 -21.99
CA GLU A 217 15.62 -45.80 -21.44
C GLU A 217 14.87 -44.92 -20.42
N GLN A 218 15.54 -44.53 -19.34
CA GLN A 218 14.96 -43.84 -18.19
C GLN A 218 15.80 -42.63 -17.81
N PHE A 219 15.15 -41.49 -17.63
CA PHE A 219 15.81 -40.21 -17.36
C PHE A 219 15.09 -39.47 -16.24
N VAL A 220 15.83 -39.02 -15.22
CA VAL A 220 15.31 -38.13 -14.17
C VAL A 220 15.89 -36.75 -14.39
N ASN A 221 15.03 -35.74 -14.53
CA ASN A 221 15.42 -34.40 -14.98
C ASN A 221 16.28 -34.42 -16.25
N PHE A 222 15.95 -35.33 -17.18
CA PHE A 222 16.67 -35.58 -18.45
C PHE A 222 18.09 -36.15 -18.30
N ASP A 223 18.55 -36.38 -17.08
CA ASP A 223 19.78 -37.13 -16.82
C ASP A 223 19.49 -38.65 -16.76
N GLY A 224 20.14 -39.40 -17.65
CA GLY A 224 20.07 -40.87 -17.67
C GLY A 224 20.92 -41.52 -16.58
N GLY A 225 21.79 -40.73 -15.95
CA GLY A 225 22.81 -41.14 -15.00
C GLY A 225 23.87 -42.02 -15.65
N ASP A 226 25.12 -41.67 -15.42
CA ASP A 226 26.24 -42.48 -15.86
C ASP A 226 26.68 -43.46 -14.77
N THR A 227 26.80 -44.73 -15.15
CA THR A 227 27.61 -45.66 -14.38
C THR A 227 28.89 -45.96 -15.14
N TYR A 228 29.99 -45.44 -14.61
CA TYR A 228 31.32 -45.72 -15.09
C TYR A 228 31.84 -46.97 -14.38
N GLU A 229 32.10 -48.05 -15.09
CA GLU A 229 32.81 -49.22 -14.56
C GLU A 229 34.21 -49.30 -15.14
N ALA A 230 35.18 -49.72 -14.33
CA ALA A 230 36.48 -50.09 -14.88
C ALA A 230 36.25 -51.29 -15.80
N SER A 231 36.89 -51.31 -16.97
CA SER A 231 36.78 -52.42 -17.90
C SER A 231 37.38 -53.72 -17.30
N ASN A 232 37.80 -54.67 -18.14
CA ASN A 232 38.45 -55.89 -17.65
C ASN A 232 39.80 -55.67 -16.92
N MET A 233 40.26 -54.43 -16.76
CA MET A 233 41.50 -54.03 -16.07
C MET A 233 41.20 -53.23 -14.78
N ARG A 234 42.07 -53.38 -13.76
CA ARG A 234 42.05 -52.53 -12.55
C ARG A 234 42.54 -51.12 -12.92
N ILE A 235 41.89 -50.09 -12.40
CA ILE A 235 42.37 -48.69 -12.46
C ILE A 235 42.87 -48.29 -11.06
N GLU A 236 43.94 -47.52 -10.99
CA GLU A 236 44.36 -46.82 -9.78
C GLU A 236 44.82 -45.43 -10.17
N TYR A 237 44.39 -44.42 -9.43
CA TYR A 237 44.86 -43.06 -9.61
C TYR A 237 45.39 -42.52 -8.30
N VAL A 238 46.36 -41.62 -8.42
CA VAL A 238 46.99 -40.91 -7.31
C VAL A 238 46.85 -39.42 -7.59
N VAL A 239 46.27 -38.66 -6.67
CA VAL A 239 46.19 -37.19 -6.74
C VAL A 239 47.11 -36.60 -5.67
N ASP A 240 47.89 -35.59 -6.04
CA ASP A 240 48.80 -34.83 -5.19
C ASP A 240 48.23 -33.42 -4.94
N PHE A 241 47.90 -33.14 -3.68
CA PHE A 241 47.33 -31.86 -3.23
C PHE A 241 48.37 -30.93 -2.62
N THR A 242 49.68 -31.22 -2.72
CA THR A 242 50.76 -30.44 -2.08
C THR A 242 50.73 -28.95 -2.46
N ASN A 243 50.26 -28.61 -3.66
CA ASN A 243 50.21 -27.24 -4.18
C ASN A 243 48.83 -26.58 -4.09
N VAL A 244 47.84 -27.24 -3.47
CA VAL A 244 46.48 -26.69 -3.31
C VAL A 244 46.43 -25.84 -2.04
N SER A 245 46.27 -24.53 -2.22
CA SER A 245 46.45 -23.50 -1.18
C SER A 245 45.54 -23.65 0.05
N ASP A 246 44.34 -24.20 -0.13
CA ASP A 246 43.33 -24.41 0.92
C ASP A 246 43.18 -25.88 1.34
N TRP A 247 44.11 -26.75 0.96
CA TRP A 247 44.06 -28.16 1.33
C TRP A 247 44.42 -28.39 2.81
N THR A 248 43.74 -29.34 3.46
CA THR A 248 44.00 -29.70 4.86
C THR A 248 43.86 -31.20 5.06
N ASP A 249 44.55 -31.75 6.07
CA ASP A 249 44.42 -33.16 6.45
C ASP A 249 42.96 -33.58 6.70
N ALA A 250 42.13 -32.68 7.26
CA ALA A 250 40.72 -32.94 7.49
C ALA A 250 39.93 -33.09 6.18
N LYS A 251 40.22 -32.28 5.16
CA LYS A 251 39.63 -32.42 3.82
C LYS A 251 40.06 -33.72 3.15
N GLY A 252 41.32 -34.12 3.31
CA GLY A 252 41.83 -35.40 2.80
C GLY A 252 41.26 -36.63 3.50
N GLU A 253 41.09 -36.59 4.82
CA GLU A 253 40.40 -37.67 5.56
C GLU A 253 38.91 -37.74 5.18
N ALA A 254 38.22 -36.59 5.09
CA ALA A 254 36.83 -36.54 4.64
C ALA A 254 36.67 -37.09 3.21
N LEU A 255 37.59 -36.77 2.30
CA LEU A 255 37.61 -37.32 0.95
C LEU A 255 37.79 -38.84 0.95
N ALA A 256 38.71 -39.37 1.77
CA ALA A 256 38.94 -40.80 1.86
C ALA A 256 37.75 -41.55 2.47
N ASP A 257 37.04 -40.93 3.41
CA ASP A 257 35.81 -41.47 3.99
C ASP A 257 34.63 -41.42 3.01
N ALA A 258 34.46 -40.31 2.28
CA ALA A 258 33.35 -40.09 1.35
C ALA A 258 33.51 -40.90 0.05
N ASN A 259 34.68 -40.81 -0.59
CA ASN A 259 34.91 -41.42 -1.88
C ASN A 259 35.54 -42.83 -1.77
N GLY A 260 36.04 -43.22 -0.60
CA GLY A 260 36.78 -44.48 -0.40
C GLY A 260 38.18 -44.42 -0.99
N GLY A 261 39.18 -45.05 -0.36
CA GLY A 261 40.57 -44.96 -0.81
C GLY A 261 41.51 -44.78 0.37
N LYS A 262 42.65 -44.13 0.15
CA LYS A 262 43.61 -43.81 1.22
C LYS A 262 44.21 -42.44 0.99
N TYR A 263 44.07 -41.58 2.00
CA TYR A 263 44.81 -40.33 2.09
C TYR A 263 46.10 -40.54 2.91
N ASP A 264 47.22 -40.01 2.41
CA ASP A 264 48.51 -39.96 3.10
C ASP A 264 48.86 -38.50 3.45
N ALA A 265 48.46 -38.09 4.66
CA ALA A 265 48.74 -36.76 5.24
C ALA A 265 50.23 -36.41 5.33
N ALA A 266 51.16 -37.36 5.15
CA ALA A 266 52.59 -37.04 5.14
C ALA A 266 53.07 -36.47 3.80
N ASN A 267 52.33 -36.73 2.72
CA ASN A 267 52.67 -36.34 1.35
C ASN A 267 51.51 -35.60 0.66
N ASP A 268 50.42 -35.30 1.37
CA ASP A 268 49.20 -34.70 0.83
C ASP A 268 48.66 -35.42 -0.42
N THR A 269 48.80 -36.76 -0.46
CA THR A 269 48.37 -37.59 -1.59
C THR A 269 47.15 -38.43 -1.27
N TYR A 270 46.24 -38.56 -2.24
CA TYR A 270 45.10 -39.46 -2.17
C TYR A 270 45.24 -40.55 -3.24
N THR A 271 45.08 -41.81 -2.85
CA THR A 271 45.17 -42.96 -3.76
C THR A 271 43.91 -43.81 -3.66
N LYS A 272 43.30 -44.10 -4.83
CA LYS A 272 42.18 -45.05 -4.92
C LYS A 272 42.46 -46.12 -5.96
N SER A 273 42.05 -47.35 -5.64
CA SER A 273 42.13 -48.49 -6.54
C SER A 273 40.74 -49.03 -6.86
N ILE A 274 40.36 -49.01 -8.13
CA ILE A 274 39.12 -49.60 -8.64
C ILE A 274 39.45 -50.95 -9.28
N SER A 275 38.86 -52.04 -8.75
CA SER A 275 39.03 -53.37 -9.35
C SER A 275 38.43 -53.43 -10.74
N ARG A 276 38.83 -54.41 -11.57
CA ARG A 276 38.14 -54.69 -12.85
C ARG A 276 36.63 -54.85 -12.61
N HIS A 277 35.79 -54.31 -13.50
CA HIS A 277 34.33 -54.23 -13.34
C HIS A 277 33.91 -53.66 -11.98
N GLY A 278 34.71 -52.73 -11.47
CA GLY A 278 34.40 -51.97 -10.26
C GLY A 278 33.86 -50.62 -10.69
N THR A 279 32.81 -50.17 -10.04
CA THR A 279 32.20 -48.85 -10.26
C THR A 279 33.19 -47.74 -9.90
N LEU A 280 33.30 -46.75 -10.78
CA LEU A 280 33.93 -45.45 -10.57
C LEU A 280 32.83 -44.47 -10.17
N THR A 281 33.07 -43.69 -9.13
CA THR A 281 32.18 -42.59 -8.74
C THR A 281 32.41 -41.37 -9.62
N ALA A 282 31.47 -40.41 -9.63
CA ALA A 282 31.68 -39.11 -10.29
C ALA A 282 32.98 -38.42 -9.81
N THR A 283 33.27 -38.52 -8.50
CA THR A 283 34.53 -38.05 -7.91
C THR A 283 35.76 -38.76 -8.48
N ASP A 284 35.68 -40.06 -8.77
CA ASP A 284 36.76 -40.80 -9.42
C ASP A 284 37.00 -40.29 -10.83
N MET A 285 35.92 -40.08 -11.60
CA MET A 285 35.98 -39.57 -12.96
C MET A 285 36.57 -38.17 -13.00
N ARG A 286 36.11 -37.27 -12.13
CA ARG A 286 36.63 -35.89 -12.02
C ARG A 286 38.13 -35.85 -11.74
N TYR A 287 38.62 -36.68 -10.80
CA TYR A 287 40.06 -36.71 -10.50
C TYR A 287 40.88 -37.32 -11.63
N ILE A 288 40.38 -38.36 -12.28
CA ILE A 288 41.06 -38.95 -13.44
C ILE A 288 41.14 -37.90 -14.54
N GLU A 289 40.04 -37.24 -14.89
CA GLU A 289 40.01 -36.18 -15.91
C GLU A 289 40.95 -35.02 -15.58
N GLY A 290 40.96 -34.56 -14.33
CA GLY A 290 41.90 -33.52 -13.86
C GLY A 290 43.36 -33.91 -14.12
N ILE A 291 43.75 -35.15 -13.82
CA ILE A 291 45.09 -35.67 -14.09
C ILE A 291 45.43 -35.69 -15.59
N PHE A 292 44.46 -35.94 -16.47
CA PHE A 292 44.69 -35.88 -17.92
C PHE A 292 44.74 -34.45 -18.47
N THR A 293 44.24 -33.47 -17.72
CA THR A 293 44.10 -32.07 -18.16
C THR A 293 45.33 -31.24 -17.80
N ASP A 294 45.83 -31.39 -16.57
CA ASP A 294 46.95 -30.61 -16.05
C ASP A 294 48.28 -31.36 -16.15
N SER A 295 49.37 -30.64 -16.47
CA SER A 295 50.70 -31.25 -16.62
C SER A 295 51.49 -31.22 -15.32
N ASP A 296 52.18 -32.33 -15.03
CA ASP A 296 53.14 -32.53 -13.93
C ASP A 296 54.28 -31.50 -13.86
N GLU A 297 54.47 -30.67 -14.90
CA GLU A 297 55.51 -29.63 -14.98
C GLU A 297 54.97 -28.19 -14.75
N ALA A 298 53.74 -28.00 -14.28
CA ALA A 298 53.18 -26.67 -14.03
C ALA A 298 53.78 -25.99 -12.76
N ASP A 299 54.35 -24.78 -12.94
CA ASP A 299 54.86 -23.91 -11.88
C ASP A 299 53.70 -23.14 -11.22
N ASP A 300 53.33 -23.55 -10.00
CA ASP A 300 52.39 -22.94 -9.02
C ASP A 300 50.91 -22.76 -9.47
N ASP A 301 49.96 -23.10 -8.58
CA ASP A 301 48.50 -22.88 -8.69
C ASP A 301 47.71 -23.89 -9.59
N VAL A 302 47.96 -25.19 -9.42
CA VAL A 302 47.24 -26.28 -10.11
C VAL A 302 46.51 -27.17 -9.11
N GLU A 303 45.22 -27.45 -9.38
CA GLU A 303 44.30 -28.11 -8.46
C GLU A 303 44.43 -29.65 -8.47
N TYR A 304 44.84 -30.25 -9.60
CA TYR A 304 44.84 -31.70 -9.79
C TYR A 304 46.11 -32.21 -10.51
N VAL A 305 47.21 -32.41 -9.79
CA VAL A 305 48.41 -33.09 -10.30
C VAL A 305 48.40 -34.55 -9.85
N GLY A 306 48.71 -35.50 -10.73
CA GLY A 306 48.64 -36.92 -10.33
C GLY A 306 49.01 -37.91 -11.44
N GLU A 307 48.82 -39.20 -11.16
CA GLU A 307 49.18 -40.30 -12.06
C GLU A 307 48.05 -41.34 -12.15
N VAL A 308 47.82 -41.93 -13.33
CA VAL A 308 46.81 -42.97 -13.59
C VAL A 308 47.44 -44.28 -14.07
N TYR A 309 47.16 -45.37 -13.35
CA TYR A 309 47.72 -46.70 -13.57
C TYR A 309 46.67 -47.74 -13.95
N VAL A 310 46.91 -48.53 -15.00
CA VAL A 310 46.03 -49.64 -15.42
C VAL A 310 46.69 -51.02 -15.27
N GLY A 311 45.96 -51.97 -14.68
CA GLY A 311 46.37 -53.35 -14.47
C GLY A 311 47.05 -53.63 -13.12
N THR A 312 47.14 -54.90 -12.72
CA THR A 312 47.53 -55.30 -11.34
C THR A 312 49.04 -55.18 -11.02
N GLN A 313 49.88 -54.85 -12.00
CA GLN A 313 51.34 -54.76 -11.85
C GLN A 313 51.95 -53.59 -12.66
N SER A 314 51.13 -52.66 -13.15
CA SER A 314 51.67 -51.50 -13.87
C SER A 314 52.27 -50.51 -12.87
N SER A 315 53.43 -49.97 -13.22
CA SER A 315 54.02 -48.78 -12.60
C SER A 315 54.26 -47.70 -13.66
N LYS A 316 53.52 -47.81 -14.77
CA LYS A 316 53.57 -46.87 -15.87
C LYS A 316 52.32 -46.01 -15.78
N ASP A 317 52.53 -44.73 -15.65
CA ASP A 317 51.47 -43.74 -15.78
C ASP A 317 50.97 -43.72 -17.22
N ILE A 318 49.66 -43.84 -17.38
CA ILE A 318 48.96 -43.89 -18.66
C ILE A 318 48.49 -42.50 -19.08
N SER A 319 48.31 -41.56 -18.15
CA SER A 319 47.92 -40.17 -18.45
C SER A 319 48.92 -39.51 -19.41
N ASP A 320 50.21 -39.83 -19.26
CA ASP A 320 51.33 -39.40 -20.10
C ASP A 320 51.35 -40.00 -21.52
N ASP A 321 50.63 -41.10 -21.77
CA ASP A 321 50.78 -41.89 -23.01
C ASP A 321 49.60 -41.76 -23.99
N ILE A 322 48.40 -41.48 -23.49
CA ILE A 322 47.15 -41.44 -24.26
C ILE A 322 46.31 -40.24 -23.86
N SER A 323 45.37 -39.84 -24.72
CA SER A 323 44.37 -38.82 -24.36
C SER A 323 43.31 -39.34 -23.40
N TYR A 324 42.59 -38.43 -22.72
CA TYR A 324 41.44 -38.78 -21.88
C TYR A 324 40.36 -39.56 -22.67
N ASP A 325 40.01 -39.12 -23.87
CA ASP A 325 39.07 -39.83 -24.76
C ASP A 325 39.53 -41.27 -25.06
N GLU A 326 40.82 -41.45 -25.34
CA GLU A 326 41.41 -42.78 -25.57
C GLU A 326 41.48 -43.64 -24.31
N PHE A 327 41.49 -43.01 -23.12
CA PHE A 327 41.43 -43.70 -21.84
C PHE A 327 40.01 -44.19 -21.56
N LEU A 328 39.00 -43.35 -21.76
CA LEU A 328 37.58 -43.70 -21.65
C LEU A 328 37.24 -44.90 -22.53
N ASP A 329 37.51 -44.82 -23.85
CA ASP A 329 37.22 -45.88 -24.83
C ASP A 329 37.86 -47.25 -24.47
N LYS A 330 39.03 -47.25 -23.84
CA LYS A 330 39.80 -48.48 -23.58
C LYS A 330 39.57 -49.06 -22.18
N TYR A 331 39.36 -48.22 -21.19
CA TYR A 331 39.47 -48.60 -19.79
C TYR A 331 38.21 -48.35 -18.97
N ILE A 332 37.23 -47.62 -19.51
CA ILE A 332 35.95 -47.37 -18.87
C ILE A 332 34.84 -48.04 -19.69
N GLU A 333 34.00 -48.83 -19.02
CA GLU A 333 32.73 -49.34 -19.54
C GLU A 333 31.65 -48.40 -18.99
N THR A 334 31.04 -47.59 -19.84
CA THR A 334 29.86 -46.78 -19.47
C THR A 334 28.61 -47.61 -19.66
N SER A 335 27.76 -47.67 -18.63
CA SER A 335 26.33 -47.83 -18.86
C SER A 335 25.69 -46.45 -18.75
N GLU A 336 25.40 -45.87 -19.91
CA GLU A 336 24.39 -44.84 -20.06
C GLU A 336 23.06 -45.41 -19.56
N ASN A 337 22.21 -44.57 -18.95
CA ASN A 337 20.89 -44.97 -18.45
C ASN A 337 20.95 -45.92 -17.22
N ALA A 338 21.67 -45.51 -16.18
CA ALA A 338 21.76 -46.21 -14.90
C ALA A 338 20.62 -45.88 -13.92
N VAL A 339 19.81 -44.86 -14.23
CA VAL A 339 18.71 -44.39 -13.42
C VAL A 339 17.51 -45.35 -13.50
N ALA A 340 16.83 -45.56 -12.38
CA ALA A 340 15.63 -46.39 -12.31
C ALA A 340 14.47 -45.59 -11.72
N ILE A 341 13.39 -45.47 -12.50
CA ILE A 341 12.17 -44.77 -12.09
C ILE A 341 11.17 -45.81 -11.57
N ASP A 342 11.10 -45.89 -10.24
CA ASP A 342 10.29 -46.88 -9.51
C ASP A 342 8.96 -46.31 -8.99
N SER A 343 8.82 -45.00 -8.91
CA SER A 343 7.61 -44.31 -8.49
C SER A 343 7.58 -42.87 -8.98
N ASN A 344 6.40 -42.26 -8.91
CA ASN A 344 6.16 -40.83 -9.04
C ASN A 344 5.40 -40.36 -7.80
N ASP A 345 5.69 -39.15 -7.33
CA ASP A 345 4.94 -38.49 -6.26
C ASP A 345 4.03 -37.42 -6.88
N ASN A 346 2.97 -37.00 -6.15
CA ASN A 346 2.04 -35.97 -6.64
C ASN A 346 2.81 -34.70 -7.04
N GLY A 347 2.50 -34.12 -8.19
CA GLY A 347 3.13 -32.87 -8.65
C GLY A 347 4.39 -33.04 -9.49
N ASN A 348 5.09 -34.16 -9.36
CA ASN A 348 6.20 -34.51 -10.24
C ASN A 348 5.67 -35.06 -11.57
N TRP A 349 6.38 -34.79 -12.67
CA TRP A 349 5.94 -35.22 -13.99
C TRP A 349 6.52 -36.59 -14.32
N LEU A 350 5.67 -37.53 -14.72
CA LEU A 350 6.07 -38.82 -15.26
C LEU A 350 5.51 -38.97 -16.68
N LYS A 351 6.39 -39.23 -17.65
CA LYS A 351 6.05 -39.51 -19.05
C LYS A 351 6.64 -40.85 -19.49
N ALA A 352 5.83 -41.72 -20.10
CA ALA A 352 6.30 -42.92 -20.78
C ALA A 352 5.94 -42.83 -22.27
N ILE A 353 6.87 -43.21 -23.14
CA ILE A 353 6.80 -43.00 -24.59
C ILE A 353 7.14 -44.30 -25.30
N ASP A 354 6.22 -44.77 -26.13
CA ASP A 354 6.44 -45.74 -27.21
C ASP A 354 6.43 -44.94 -28.52
N ASN A 355 7.59 -44.82 -29.17
CA ASN A 355 7.80 -43.94 -30.32
C ASN A 355 7.61 -44.67 -31.67
N ASP A 356 7.45 -46.00 -31.67
CA ASP A 356 7.30 -46.83 -32.87
C ASP A 356 5.99 -47.66 -32.93
N ASN A 357 5.17 -47.57 -31.88
CA ASN A 357 3.88 -48.22 -31.69
C ASN A 357 3.95 -49.76 -31.63
N ASP A 358 5.02 -50.31 -31.07
CA ASP A 358 5.17 -51.75 -30.86
C ASP A 358 4.57 -52.25 -29.53
N GLY A 359 4.21 -51.34 -28.62
CA GLY A 359 3.63 -51.59 -27.31
C GLY A 359 4.65 -51.67 -26.16
N GLU A 360 5.95 -51.55 -26.44
CA GLU A 360 7.03 -51.43 -25.47
C GLU A 360 7.38 -49.94 -25.29
N ALA A 361 7.68 -49.51 -24.05
CA ALA A 361 8.14 -48.14 -23.83
C ALA A 361 9.62 -48.03 -24.26
N ASP A 362 9.92 -47.07 -25.13
CA ASP A 362 11.28 -46.68 -25.49
C ASP A 362 11.88 -45.75 -24.45
N TYR A 363 11.11 -44.75 -23.98
CA TYR A 363 11.57 -43.74 -23.03
C TYR A 363 10.63 -43.63 -21.83
N VAL A 364 11.20 -43.45 -20.64
CA VAL A 364 10.48 -43.03 -19.44
C VAL A 364 11.20 -41.83 -18.86
N LEU A 365 10.53 -40.69 -18.85
CA LEU A 365 11.04 -39.43 -18.34
C LEU A 365 10.34 -39.12 -17.03
N GLN A 366 11.10 -38.72 -16.02
CA GLN A 366 10.59 -38.16 -14.79
C GLN A 366 11.21 -36.78 -14.57
N VAL A 367 10.41 -35.79 -14.23
CA VAL A 367 10.90 -34.49 -13.75
C VAL A 367 10.45 -34.32 -12.31
N ILE A 368 11.43 -34.17 -11.43
CA ILE A 368 11.27 -33.92 -10.01
C ILE A 368 11.41 -32.42 -9.81
N TYR A 369 10.34 -31.79 -9.37
CA TYR A 369 10.31 -30.35 -9.08
C TYR A 369 10.62 -30.09 -7.60
N THR A 370 11.01 -28.86 -7.32
CA THR A 370 11.09 -28.29 -5.97
C THR A 370 10.50 -26.88 -5.97
N VAL A 371 10.03 -26.37 -4.83
CA VAL A 371 9.53 -24.99 -4.67
C VAL A 371 10.61 -24.08 -4.10
N ALA A 372 10.75 -22.88 -4.65
CA ALA A 372 11.59 -21.81 -4.11
C ALA A 372 10.89 -20.44 -4.21
N GLY A 373 11.45 -19.43 -3.56
CA GLY A 373 11.02 -18.04 -3.68
C GLY A 373 11.94 -17.24 -4.58
N VAL A 374 11.44 -16.21 -5.25
CA VAL A 374 12.28 -15.26 -6.00
C VAL A 374 12.88 -14.26 -5.03
N GLN A 375 14.20 -14.35 -4.81
CA GLN A 375 14.91 -13.61 -3.76
C GLN A 375 15.40 -12.22 -4.20
N ASP A 376 15.90 -12.08 -5.43
CA ASP A 376 16.36 -10.82 -6.02
C ASP A 376 16.19 -10.85 -7.55
N ILE A 377 15.86 -9.71 -8.15
CA ILE A 377 15.95 -9.51 -9.59
C ILE A 377 16.89 -8.33 -9.87
N SER A 378 18.10 -8.66 -10.29
CA SER A 378 19.11 -7.66 -10.62
C SER A 378 18.65 -6.72 -11.74
N LYS A 379 19.29 -5.54 -11.85
CA LYS A 379 19.01 -4.57 -12.94
C LYS A 379 19.24 -5.11 -14.35
N SER A 380 20.02 -6.19 -14.49
CA SER A 380 20.25 -6.89 -15.76
C SER A 380 19.17 -7.94 -16.07
N GLY A 381 18.25 -8.20 -15.15
CA GLY A 381 17.21 -9.24 -15.26
C GLY A 381 17.68 -10.63 -14.83
N THR A 382 18.87 -10.76 -14.22
CA THR A 382 19.30 -12.01 -13.58
C THR A 382 18.45 -12.22 -12.32
N ILE A 383 17.86 -13.40 -12.20
CA ILE A 383 16.99 -13.82 -11.11
C ILE A 383 17.80 -14.71 -10.17
N THR A 384 17.71 -14.45 -8.87
CA THR A 384 18.25 -15.33 -7.82
C THR A 384 17.08 -15.96 -7.08
N LEU A 385 17.09 -17.29 -6.97
CA LEU A 385 16.11 -18.04 -6.18
C LEU A 385 16.59 -18.18 -4.75
N SER A 386 15.66 -18.28 -3.80
CA SER A 386 15.99 -18.40 -2.37
C SER A 386 16.66 -19.71 -1.98
N SER A 387 16.64 -20.71 -2.88
CA SER A 387 17.36 -21.98 -2.75
C SER A 387 18.78 -21.96 -3.31
N GLU A 388 19.25 -20.83 -3.87
CA GLU A 388 20.61 -20.72 -4.41
C GLU A 388 21.66 -20.91 -3.31
N ASP A 389 22.66 -21.77 -3.58
CA ASP A 389 23.74 -22.16 -2.67
C ASP A 389 23.28 -22.87 -1.38
N GLU A 390 22.04 -23.38 -1.33
CA GLU A 390 21.49 -24.15 -0.20
C GLU A 390 21.56 -25.67 -0.44
N GLU A 391 21.82 -26.44 0.62
CA GLU A 391 21.77 -27.91 0.57
C GLU A 391 20.31 -28.40 0.63
N LEU A 392 19.85 -29.07 -0.42
CA LEU A 392 18.48 -29.57 -0.50
C LEU A 392 18.38 -30.98 0.10
N ASN A 393 17.23 -31.32 0.65
CA ASN A 393 17.01 -32.58 1.36
C ASN A 393 15.85 -33.39 0.75
N ASP A 394 15.43 -34.46 1.42
CA ASP A 394 14.28 -35.31 1.07
C ASP A 394 14.19 -35.86 -0.37
N GLY A 395 15.31 -35.84 -1.11
CA GLY A 395 15.40 -36.38 -2.47
C GLY A 395 15.66 -35.31 -3.54
N ASP A 396 15.66 -34.03 -3.17
CA ASP A 396 15.79 -32.90 -4.11
C ASP A 396 17.21 -32.39 -4.31
N ALA A 397 18.23 -33.12 -3.82
CA ALA A 397 19.64 -32.77 -4.06
C ALA A 397 19.99 -32.64 -5.55
N LEU A 398 19.23 -33.27 -6.45
CA LEU A 398 19.37 -33.12 -7.90
C LEU A 398 18.91 -31.75 -8.44
N ASN A 399 18.19 -30.97 -7.62
CA ASN A 399 17.71 -29.61 -7.91
C ASN A 399 18.54 -28.53 -7.19
N GLU A 400 19.67 -28.89 -6.56
CA GLU A 400 20.60 -27.92 -5.96
C GLU A 400 21.19 -27.01 -7.04
N ILE A 401 21.13 -25.71 -6.82
CA ILE A 401 21.59 -24.70 -7.77
C ILE A 401 22.59 -23.76 -7.10
N THR A 402 23.52 -23.23 -7.90
CA THR A 402 24.47 -22.20 -7.48
C THR A 402 24.39 -21.01 -8.44
N SER A 403 25.16 -19.96 -8.15
CA SER A 403 25.32 -18.81 -9.05
C SER A 403 25.87 -19.14 -10.46
N ASP A 404 26.32 -20.37 -10.71
CA ASP A 404 26.76 -20.84 -12.03
C ASP A 404 25.58 -21.39 -12.88
N ASN A 405 24.42 -21.64 -12.27
CA ASN A 405 23.22 -22.11 -12.96
C ASN A 405 22.35 -20.95 -13.43
N ASP A 406 21.91 -20.98 -14.68
CA ASP A 406 20.98 -19.97 -15.19
C ASP A 406 19.53 -20.32 -14.80
N VAL A 407 18.80 -19.34 -14.28
CA VAL A 407 17.34 -19.43 -14.08
C VAL A 407 16.62 -19.13 -15.39
N VAL A 408 15.92 -20.13 -15.93
CA VAL A 408 15.22 -20.05 -17.22
C VAL A 408 13.72 -20.07 -16.96
N THR A 409 13.02 -19.02 -17.39
CA THR A 409 11.56 -18.92 -17.22
C THR A 409 10.91 -18.24 -18.43
N GLU A 410 9.69 -18.65 -18.76
CA GLU A 410 8.82 -17.96 -19.70
C GLU A 410 7.88 -16.95 -19.00
N ASP A 411 7.80 -17.02 -17.67
CA ASP A 411 6.92 -16.19 -16.85
C ASP A 411 7.54 -14.82 -16.54
N GLU A 412 6.69 -13.81 -16.34
CA GLU A 412 7.10 -12.53 -15.79
C GLU A 412 7.14 -12.65 -14.25
N LEU A 413 8.35 -12.68 -13.70
CA LEU A 413 8.59 -12.85 -12.26
C LEU A 413 8.88 -11.52 -11.56
N ALA A 414 8.50 -11.43 -10.30
CA ALA A 414 8.82 -10.36 -9.36
C ALA A 414 9.49 -10.92 -8.10
N GLU A 415 10.27 -10.09 -7.40
CA GLU A 415 10.79 -10.44 -6.07
C GLU A 415 9.62 -10.78 -5.11
N GLY A 416 9.75 -11.89 -4.38
CA GLY A 416 8.72 -12.42 -3.52
C GLY A 416 7.79 -13.46 -4.16
N ASP A 417 7.82 -13.64 -5.49
CA ASP A 417 7.03 -14.69 -6.14
C ASP A 417 7.45 -16.09 -5.67
N ILE A 418 6.48 -16.98 -5.48
CA ILE A 418 6.73 -18.41 -5.23
C ILE A 418 6.71 -19.16 -6.56
N VAL A 419 7.75 -19.94 -6.79
CA VAL A 419 7.99 -20.66 -8.04
C VAL A 419 8.26 -22.13 -7.76
N TYR A 420 7.97 -22.99 -8.73
CA TYR A 420 8.52 -24.35 -8.74
C TYR A 420 9.51 -24.48 -9.90
N TYR A 421 10.59 -25.22 -9.67
CA TYR A 421 11.63 -25.40 -10.67
C TYR A 421 12.20 -26.82 -10.64
N ALA A 422 12.88 -27.16 -11.74
CA ALA A 422 13.71 -28.35 -11.84
C ALA A 422 15.05 -27.98 -12.49
N LEU A 423 16.15 -28.47 -11.95
CA LEU A 423 17.47 -28.35 -12.58
C LEU A 423 17.57 -29.39 -13.70
N ILE A 424 17.72 -28.92 -14.94
CA ILE A 424 17.82 -29.74 -16.14
C ILE A 424 18.96 -29.20 -16.98
N ASP A 425 19.94 -30.05 -17.28
CA ASP A 425 21.11 -29.74 -18.12
C ASP A 425 21.78 -28.39 -17.76
N GLY A 426 22.02 -28.19 -16.46
CA GLY A 426 22.68 -27.01 -15.91
C GLY A 426 21.81 -25.76 -15.74
N ASN A 427 20.53 -25.80 -16.14
CA ASN A 427 19.62 -24.66 -16.06
C ASN A 427 18.43 -24.96 -15.12
N ALA A 428 18.06 -23.98 -14.29
CA ALA A 428 16.90 -24.04 -13.41
C ALA A 428 15.64 -23.61 -14.18
N TYR A 429 14.93 -24.57 -14.78
CA TYR A 429 13.67 -24.29 -15.47
C TYR A 429 12.57 -23.99 -14.44
N THR A 430 12.18 -22.73 -14.39
CA THR A 430 11.43 -22.13 -13.30
C THR A 430 10.08 -21.62 -13.80
N TYR A 431 9.03 -21.94 -13.05
CA TYR A 431 7.64 -21.64 -13.38
C TYR A 431 6.96 -20.98 -12.19
N LYS A 432 6.18 -19.93 -12.47
CA LYS A 432 5.38 -19.27 -11.44
C LYS A 432 4.28 -20.21 -10.95
N THR A 433 4.14 -20.34 -9.63
CA THR A 433 3.05 -21.13 -9.04
C THR A 433 1.70 -20.49 -9.35
N GLU A 434 0.66 -21.32 -9.55
CA GLU A 434 -0.71 -20.83 -9.50
C GLU A 434 -1.08 -20.58 -8.03
N VAL A 435 -1.60 -19.39 -7.72
CA VAL A 435 -1.98 -19.02 -6.35
C VAL A 435 -3.49 -19.00 -6.24
N VAL A 436 -4.03 -19.68 -5.23
CA VAL A 436 -5.45 -19.61 -4.88
C VAL A 436 -5.60 -19.15 -3.44
N THR A 437 -6.25 -18.01 -3.24
CA THR A 437 -6.62 -17.53 -1.91
C THR A 437 -7.94 -18.18 -1.47
N ALA A 438 -7.95 -18.90 -0.36
CA ALA A 438 -9.17 -19.54 0.14
C ALA A 438 -9.17 -19.83 1.65
N GLU A 439 -10.35 -19.75 2.25
CA GLU A 439 -10.60 -20.15 3.63
C GLU A 439 -10.79 -21.66 3.73
N ILE A 440 -10.08 -22.30 4.67
CA ILE A 440 -10.10 -23.75 4.86
C ILE A 440 -11.21 -24.16 5.85
N ASP A 441 -12.21 -24.93 5.40
CA ASP A 441 -13.25 -25.52 6.27
C ASP A 441 -12.72 -26.74 7.05
N ARG A 442 -11.97 -27.61 6.36
CA ARG A 442 -11.52 -28.87 6.95
C ARG A 442 -10.21 -29.38 6.39
N VAL A 443 -9.43 -30.00 7.27
CA VAL A 443 -8.20 -30.73 6.92
C VAL A 443 -8.35 -32.22 7.23
N ASN A 444 -8.16 -33.06 6.21
CA ASN A 444 -8.13 -34.51 6.34
C ASN A 444 -6.69 -35.04 6.33
N ARG A 445 -6.14 -35.22 7.53
CA ARG A 445 -4.76 -35.70 7.75
C ARG A 445 -4.47 -37.14 7.28
N ASN A 446 -5.51 -37.92 6.94
CA ASN A 446 -5.34 -39.30 6.45
C ASN A 446 -5.29 -39.39 4.92
N SER A 447 -6.07 -38.55 4.24
CA SER A 447 -6.03 -38.44 2.77
C SER A 447 -5.09 -37.35 2.29
N TYR A 448 -4.50 -36.58 3.21
CA TYR A 448 -3.66 -35.42 2.89
C TYR A 448 -4.41 -34.42 1.99
N THR A 449 -5.66 -34.12 2.37
CA THR A 449 -6.48 -33.14 1.64
C THR A 449 -6.96 -32.01 2.56
N ALA A 450 -7.08 -30.82 2.00
CA ALA A 450 -7.74 -29.67 2.60
C ALA A 450 -8.98 -29.32 1.77
N THR A 451 -10.09 -28.98 2.42
CA THR A 451 -11.30 -28.52 1.74
C THR A 451 -11.60 -27.09 2.16
N THR A 452 -11.88 -26.23 1.18
CA THR A 452 -12.27 -24.84 1.40
C THR A 452 -13.72 -24.71 1.85
N THR A 453 -14.11 -23.54 2.37
CA THR A 453 -15.50 -23.22 2.74
C THR A 453 -16.48 -23.27 1.55
N ASP A 454 -16.00 -22.97 0.34
CA ASP A 454 -16.75 -23.12 -0.91
C ASP A 454 -16.85 -24.57 -1.43
N GLY A 455 -16.10 -25.48 -0.81
CA GLY A 455 -16.19 -26.93 -1.04
C GLY A 455 -15.19 -27.50 -2.03
N ASP A 456 -14.22 -26.72 -2.50
CA ASP A 456 -13.10 -27.20 -3.32
C ASP A 456 -12.12 -28.01 -2.47
N GLU A 457 -11.49 -29.04 -3.05
CA GLU A 457 -10.57 -29.93 -2.34
C GLU A 457 -9.19 -29.91 -2.98
N TYR A 458 -8.18 -29.58 -2.17
CA TYR A 458 -6.76 -29.55 -2.54
C TYR A 458 -6.04 -30.74 -1.91
N VAL A 459 -5.23 -31.44 -2.70
CA VAL A 459 -4.44 -32.59 -2.28
C VAL A 459 -2.99 -32.15 -2.11
N GLU A 460 -2.32 -32.62 -1.05
CA GLU A 460 -0.90 -32.35 -0.79
C GLU A 460 -0.02 -32.81 -1.96
N SER A 461 0.87 -31.92 -2.40
CA SER A 461 1.91 -32.23 -3.38
C SER A 461 3.04 -33.05 -2.74
N GLY A 462 3.71 -33.84 -3.57
CA GLY A 462 5.00 -34.45 -3.27
C GLY A 462 6.20 -33.60 -3.70
N VAL A 463 5.97 -32.45 -4.32
CA VAL A 463 6.99 -31.42 -4.57
C VAL A 463 7.34 -30.76 -3.24
N HIS A 464 8.61 -30.81 -2.83
CA HIS A 464 9.00 -30.25 -1.54
C HIS A 464 9.21 -28.74 -1.59
N GLU A 465 9.03 -28.14 -0.43
CA GLU A 465 9.20 -26.71 -0.22
C GLU A 465 10.63 -26.42 0.26
N HIS A 466 11.33 -25.60 -0.51
CA HIS A 466 12.70 -25.16 -0.27
C HIS A 466 12.83 -23.65 -0.53
N THR A 467 11.82 -22.89 -0.10
CA THR A 467 11.90 -21.43 -0.12
C THR A 467 12.85 -20.90 0.95
N PHE A 468 13.08 -21.67 2.02
CA PHE A 468 13.83 -21.24 3.22
C PHE A 468 13.23 -20.00 3.88
N TRP A 469 11.95 -19.74 3.61
CA TRP A 469 11.17 -18.65 4.13
C TRP A 469 10.21 -19.20 5.19
N ASP A 470 10.41 -18.83 6.46
CA ASP A 470 9.66 -19.39 7.59
C ASP A 470 8.12 -19.26 7.43
N GLU A 471 7.63 -18.27 6.67
CA GLU A 471 6.19 -18.07 6.38
C GLU A 471 5.60 -19.02 5.33
N ILE A 472 6.42 -19.59 4.47
CA ILE A 472 5.96 -20.50 3.43
C ILE A 472 6.05 -21.91 4.02
N ILE A 473 4.89 -22.48 4.29
CA ILE A 473 4.77 -23.77 4.94
C ILE A 473 4.21 -24.76 3.93
N SER A 474 4.70 -25.99 3.98
CA SER A 474 4.17 -27.09 3.19
C SER A 474 3.47 -28.12 4.07
N GLY A 475 2.71 -29.00 3.40
CA GLY A 475 2.00 -30.11 4.03
C GLY A 475 0.66 -29.69 4.61
N VAL A 476 -0.44 -30.25 4.07
CA VAL A 476 -1.82 -29.91 4.45
C VAL A 476 -2.10 -30.09 5.95
N ARG A 477 -1.27 -30.88 6.66
CA ARG A 477 -1.42 -31.10 8.10
C ARG A 477 -1.13 -29.86 8.94
N ASN A 478 -0.42 -28.91 8.36
CA ASN A 478 -0.04 -27.64 8.96
C ASN A 478 -1.09 -26.54 8.70
N LEU A 479 -2.09 -26.79 7.84
CA LEU A 479 -3.25 -25.93 7.69
C LEU A 479 -4.19 -26.04 8.91
N GLU A 480 -4.80 -24.92 9.26
CA GLU A 480 -5.87 -24.83 10.25
C GLU A 480 -7.23 -24.58 9.58
N GLY A 481 -8.31 -24.94 10.26
CA GLY A 481 -9.66 -24.65 9.78
C GLY A 481 -10.11 -23.26 10.22
N ASP A 482 -11.02 -22.65 9.46
CA ASP A 482 -11.51 -21.28 9.62
C ASP A 482 -10.38 -20.23 9.51
N VAL A 483 -9.37 -20.50 8.66
CA VAL A 483 -8.24 -19.61 8.35
C VAL A 483 -8.10 -19.47 6.83
N ASN A 484 -7.83 -18.25 6.37
CA ASN A 484 -7.62 -17.93 4.96
C ASN A 484 -6.14 -18.12 4.57
N TYR A 485 -5.87 -18.82 3.47
CA TYR A 485 -4.52 -19.12 2.99
C TYR A 485 -4.36 -18.78 1.52
N ASP A 486 -3.17 -18.31 1.14
CA ASP A 486 -2.70 -18.33 -0.24
C ASP A 486 -2.07 -19.69 -0.50
N LEU A 487 -2.72 -20.46 -1.38
CA LEU A 487 -2.38 -21.83 -1.73
C LEU A 487 -1.55 -21.83 -3.01
N TYR A 488 -0.26 -22.19 -2.92
CA TYR A 488 0.64 -22.29 -4.06
C TYR A 488 0.60 -23.69 -4.66
N LEU A 489 0.11 -23.76 -5.90
CA LEU A 489 -0.11 -25.01 -6.63
C LEU A 489 1.05 -25.31 -7.57
N ASP A 490 1.40 -26.59 -7.68
CA ASP A 490 2.37 -27.07 -8.66
C ASP A 490 1.76 -27.23 -10.08
N ARG A 491 2.59 -27.73 -11.01
CA ARG A 491 2.24 -27.96 -12.41
C ARG A 491 0.93 -28.74 -12.63
N PHE A 492 0.54 -29.62 -11.70
CA PHE A 492 -0.65 -30.47 -11.81
C PHE A 492 -1.78 -30.07 -10.87
N GLY A 493 -1.65 -28.93 -10.17
CA GLY A 493 -2.68 -28.39 -9.30
C GLY A 493 -2.70 -28.99 -7.89
N TYR A 494 -1.64 -29.70 -7.47
CA TYR A 494 -1.51 -30.14 -6.08
C TYR A 494 -0.93 -29.01 -5.21
N LEU A 495 -1.29 -29.00 -3.93
CA LEU A 495 -0.84 -27.99 -2.97
C LEU A 495 0.61 -28.24 -2.56
N ALA A 496 1.53 -27.45 -3.11
CA ALA A 496 2.96 -27.57 -2.84
C ALA A 496 3.38 -26.80 -1.60
N ALA A 497 2.90 -25.56 -1.48
CA ALA A 497 3.15 -24.72 -0.32
C ALA A 497 1.96 -23.79 -0.08
N PHE A 498 1.93 -23.15 1.08
CA PHE A 498 0.95 -22.14 1.40
C PHE A 498 1.51 -21.16 2.42
N THR A 499 0.87 -20.01 2.51
CA THR A 499 1.06 -19.07 3.61
C THR A 499 -0.32 -18.59 4.07
N GLU A 500 -0.45 -18.19 5.33
CA GLU A 500 -1.68 -17.51 5.75
C GLU A 500 -1.85 -16.32 4.83
N SER A 501 -3.00 -16.25 4.16
CA SER A 501 -3.29 -15.16 3.26
C SER A 501 -3.33 -13.92 4.12
N ASP A 502 -2.69 -12.85 3.67
CA ASP A 502 -3.11 -11.52 4.07
C ASP A 502 -4.63 -11.55 3.90
N ASN A 503 -5.43 -11.37 4.97
CA ASN A 503 -6.87 -11.15 4.81
C ASN A 503 -7.00 -10.23 3.60
N ASN A 504 -7.73 -10.63 2.54
CA ASN A 504 -7.80 -9.95 1.23
C ASN A 504 -8.57 -8.62 1.35
N ALA A 505 -8.28 -7.93 2.44
CA ALA A 505 -8.92 -6.82 3.02
C ALA A 505 -8.02 -5.64 2.68
N GLY A 506 -8.31 -5.01 1.54
CA GLY A 506 -7.65 -3.77 1.17
C GLY A 506 -7.74 -2.78 2.34
N PHE A 507 -6.68 -2.01 2.56
CA PHE A 507 -6.75 -0.93 3.53
C PHE A 507 -7.75 0.12 3.04
N VAL A 508 -8.71 0.42 3.90
CA VAL A 508 -9.78 1.38 3.60
C VAL A 508 -9.80 2.49 4.65
N LEU A 509 -10.15 3.69 4.21
CA LEU A 509 -10.40 4.83 5.09
C LEU A 509 -11.85 4.79 5.55
N LEU A 510 -12.05 4.72 6.87
CA LEU A 510 -13.35 4.87 7.52
C LEU A 510 -13.54 6.33 7.92
N THR A 511 -14.68 6.91 7.54
CA THR A 511 -15.01 8.32 7.83
C THR A 511 -16.19 8.52 8.75
N ASP A 512 -17.01 7.48 8.94
CA ASP A 512 -18.14 7.46 9.87
C ASP A 512 -18.57 6.00 10.16
N GLY A 513 -19.35 5.80 11.22
CA GLY A 513 -19.87 4.50 11.64
C GLY A 513 -21.36 4.57 12.00
N TYR A 514 -22.10 3.53 11.64
CA TYR A 514 -23.51 3.32 11.94
C TYR A 514 -23.67 2.15 12.91
N PHE A 515 -24.59 2.30 13.86
CA PHE A 515 -24.94 1.25 14.82
C PHE A 515 -26.46 1.15 15.01
N GLU A 516 -26.98 -0.07 14.97
CA GLU A 516 -28.37 -0.39 15.35
C GLU A 516 -28.44 -1.64 16.21
N SER A 517 -29.06 -1.54 17.39
CA SER A 517 -29.26 -2.69 18.26
C SER A 517 -30.44 -3.55 17.79
N GLY A 518 -30.13 -4.78 17.39
CA GLY A 518 -31.12 -5.72 16.88
C GLY A 518 -31.65 -6.69 17.94
N ARG A 519 -32.71 -7.41 17.59
CA ARG A 519 -33.33 -8.42 18.48
C ARG A 519 -32.55 -9.73 18.60
N THR A 520 -31.70 -10.01 17.63
CA THR A 520 -30.95 -11.27 17.49
C THR A 520 -29.46 -11.01 17.47
N GLU A 521 -29.02 -10.01 16.71
CA GLU A 521 -27.65 -9.51 16.60
C GLU A 521 -27.72 -8.00 16.38
N ASP A 522 -26.67 -7.28 16.79
CA ASP A 522 -26.49 -5.86 16.51
C ASP A 522 -25.98 -5.69 15.07
N ILE A 523 -26.27 -4.54 14.45
CA ILE A 523 -25.93 -4.24 13.06
C ILE A 523 -24.91 -3.09 13.05
N PHE A 524 -23.83 -3.29 12.31
CA PHE A 524 -22.78 -2.30 12.10
C PHE A 524 -22.66 -1.98 10.60
N ALA A 525 -22.40 -0.71 10.28
CA ALA A 525 -22.02 -0.28 8.93
C ALA A 525 -21.01 0.88 9.03
N ALA A 526 -20.22 1.11 7.98
CA ALA A 526 -19.23 2.19 7.94
C ALA A 526 -19.29 2.96 6.63
N MET A 527 -18.97 4.27 6.67
CA MET A 527 -18.73 5.07 5.47
C MET A 527 -17.28 4.88 5.04
N VAL A 528 -17.11 4.16 3.93
CA VAL A 528 -15.82 3.70 3.41
C VAL A 528 -15.46 4.49 2.15
N TRP A 529 -14.21 4.94 2.03
CA TRP A 529 -13.73 5.54 0.78
C TRP A 529 -13.48 4.46 -0.28
N ASP A 530 -14.31 4.46 -1.33
CA ASP A 530 -14.10 3.62 -2.52
C ASP A 530 -13.13 4.34 -3.47
N ARG A 531 -11.94 3.76 -3.60
CA ARG A 531 -10.86 4.31 -4.43
C ARG A 531 -11.13 4.19 -5.92
N GLU A 532 -11.88 3.19 -6.39
CA GLU A 532 -12.18 3.04 -7.81
C GLU A 532 -13.28 4.02 -8.23
N ALA A 533 -14.31 4.17 -7.39
CA ALA A 533 -15.42 5.08 -7.62
C ALA A 533 -15.12 6.54 -7.24
N GLN A 534 -14.10 6.77 -6.42
CA GLN A 534 -13.74 8.08 -5.85
C GLN A 534 -14.91 8.73 -5.09
N GLU A 535 -15.63 7.93 -4.31
CA GLU A 535 -16.76 8.38 -3.47
C GLU A 535 -16.83 7.61 -2.14
N LEU A 536 -17.53 8.18 -1.16
CA LEU A 536 -17.83 7.49 0.11
C LEU A 536 -19.03 6.55 -0.10
N VAL A 537 -18.86 5.28 0.27
CA VAL A 537 -19.85 4.22 0.12
C VAL A 537 -20.25 3.67 1.48
N ASP A 538 -21.56 3.52 1.67
CA ASP A 538 -22.15 2.85 2.83
C ASP A 538 -21.92 1.33 2.72
N THR A 539 -21.16 0.77 3.66
CA THR A 539 -20.71 -0.62 3.65
C THR A 539 -21.16 -1.35 4.93
N ASP A 540 -21.90 -2.44 4.76
CA ASP A 540 -22.30 -3.33 5.86
C ASP A 540 -21.08 -4.01 6.49
N ILE A 541 -20.97 -3.97 7.82
CA ILE A 541 -19.88 -4.61 8.58
C ILE A 541 -20.41 -5.85 9.29
N ASN A 542 -19.88 -7.01 8.93
CA ASN A 542 -20.34 -8.31 9.41
C ASN A 542 -19.54 -8.84 10.60
N ASP A 543 -18.28 -8.42 10.74
CA ASP A 543 -17.42 -8.77 11.89
C ASP A 543 -16.44 -7.64 12.22
N GLY A 544 -15.96 -7.59 13.46
CA GLY A 544 -14.99 -6.59 13.95
C GLY A 544 -15.52 -5.14 14.07
N GLY A 545 -16.79 -4.89 13.78
CA GLY A 545 -17.40 -3.57 13.85
C GLY A 545 -17.35 -2.94 15.24
N ASP A 546 -17.42 -3.73 16.30
CA ASP A 546 -17.33 -3.29 17.69
C ASP A 546 -15.94 -2.76 18.08
N LEU A 547 -14.89 -3.07 17.32
CA LEU A 547 -13.55 -2.51 17.52
C LEU A 547 -13.48 -1.05 17.06
N PHE A 548 -14.23 -0.67 16.02
CA PHE A 548 -14.15 0.65 15.39
C PHE A 548 -15.38 1.54 15.62
N ILE A 549 -16.54 0.95 15.91
CA ILE A 549 -17.84 1.64 16.01
C ILE A 549 -18.38 1.48 17.44
N ARG A 550 -18.90 2.57 18.01
CA ARG A 550 -19.49 2.59 19.36
C ARG A 550 -20.86 1.90 19.36
N ASP A 551 -21.05 0.98 20.30
CA ASP A 551 -22.32 0.29 20.57
C ASP A 551 -23.16 0.97 21.68
N ASP A 552 -22.59 2.00 22.32
CA ASP A 552 -23.21 2.80 23.38
C ASP A 552 -23.63 4.21 22.93
N GLY A 553 -23.47 4.50 21.64
CA GLY A 553 -23.85 5.76 21.00
C GLY A 553 -25.33 5.89 20.64
N ASP A 554 -25.64 6.72 19.65
CA ASP A 554 -27.02 6.94 19.20
C ASP A 554 -27.49 5.76 18.34
N ASP A 555 -28.44 4.99 18.89
CA ASP A 555 -29.01 3.80 18.27
C ASP A 555 -29.80 4.13 16.99
N ASN A 556 -29.56 3.37 15.92
CA ASN A 556 -30.12 3.57 14.58
C ASN A 556 -29.72 4.95 14.00
N ASP A 557 -28.45 5.34 14.16
CA ASP A 557 -27.89 6.56 13.59
C ASP A 557 -26.42 6.41 13.15
N TRP A 558 -26.00 7.33 12.28
CA TRP A 558 -24.61 7.58 11.91
C TRP A 558 -23.91 8.47 12.96
N GLY A 559 -22.59 8.64 12.90
CA GLY A 559 -21.82 9.41 13.90
C GLY A 559 -21.26 8.55 15.04
N ASN A 560 -21.28 7.23 14.91
CA ASN A 560 -20.87 6.28 15.94
C ASN A 560 -19.42 5.79 15.78
N LEU A 561 -18.62 6.31 14.84
CA LEU A 561 -17.20 5.98 14.76
C LEU A 561 -16.48 6.33 16.07
N LYS A 562 -15.58 5.46 16.52
CA LYS A 562 -14.77 5.68 17.72
C LYS A 562 -13.72 6.77 17.48
N THR A 563 -13.26 7.32 18.59
CA THR A 563 -12.10 8.22 18.67
C THR A 563 -10.90 7.39 19.12
N PHE A 564 -9.80 7.46 18.38
CA PHE A 564 -8.61 6.64 18.55
C PHE A 564 -7.46 7.47 19.13
N GLY A 565 -7.53 7.74 20.44
CA GLY A 565 -6.44 8.36 21.22
C GLY A 565 -5.76 9.56 20.54
N ASP A 566 -4.45 9.74 20.76
CA ASP A 566 -3.67 10.83 20.15
C ASP A 566 -3.44 10.64 18.62
N ILE A 567 -4.11 9.69 17.94
CA ILE A 567 -3.99 9.47 16.48
C ILE A 567 -4.95 10.39 15.70
N ASN A 568 -6.20 10.49 16.15
CA ASN A 568 -7.25 11.30 15.53
C ASN A 568 -8.09 12.09 16.57
N PHE A 569 -7.55 12.21 17.80
CA PHE A 569 -8.19 12.93 18.90
C PHE A 569 -7.21 13.52 19.95
N SER A 570 -7.14 14.86 20.07
CA SER A 570 -6.19 15.58 20.94
C SER A 570 -6.86 16.51 21.98
N VAL A 571 -6.76 16.17 23.28
CA VAL A 571 -7.27 17.02 24.38
C VAL A 571 -6.33 18.21 24.67
N PRO A 572 -6.79 19.47 24.78
CA PRO A 572 -8.16 19.92 25.03
C PRO A 572 -8.85 20.58 23.82
N ALA A 573 -8.40 20.30 22.61
CA ALA A 573 -9.07 20.78 21.40
C ALA A 573 -10.30 19.92 21.14
N TYR A 574 -11.32 20.51 20.53
CA TYR A 574 -12.45 19.76 19.99
C TYR A 574 -12.01 19.45 18.56
N ASP A 575 -11.63 18.20 18.28
CA ASP A 575 -11.26 17.85 16.91
C ASP A 575 -12.52 17.79 16.04
N ASP A 576 -12.41 18.36 14.85
CA ASP A 576 -13.56 18.55 13.96
C ASP A 576 -13.74 17.35 13.00
N ILE A 577 -12.78 16.42 12.95
CA ILE A 577 -12.75 15.24 12.08
C ILE A 577 -12.30 14.01 12.84
N HIS A 578 -12.95 12.87 12.57
CA HIS A 578 -12.51 11.57 13.05
C HIS A 578 -12.51 10.59 11.90
N THR A 579 -11.34 10.17 11.47
CA THR A 579 -11.18 9.07 10.51
C THR A 579 -10.19 8.04 11.04
N ILE A 580 -10.25 6.83 10.51
CA ILE A 580 -9.26 5.80 10.79
C ILE A 580 -9.09 4.88 9.59
N VAL A 581 -7.92 4.26 9.45
CA VAL A 581 -7.72 3.20 8.45
C VAL A 581 -7.85 1.84 9.12
N ALA A 582 -8.56 0.94 8.44
CA ALA A 582 -8.68 -0.47 8.81
C ALA A 582 -8.49 -1.33 7.55
N ALA A 583 -8.38 -2.64 7.71
CA ALA A 583 -8.54 -3.57 6.60
C ALA A 583 -9.98 -4.08 6.55
N LEU A 584 -10.59 -4.05 5.37
CA LEU A 584 -11.95 -4.50 5.13
C LEU A 584 -11.99 -5.71 4.19
N GLY A 585 -12.32 -6.89 4.71
CA GLY A 585 -12.46 -8.12 3.93
C GLY A 585 -13.66 -8.11 2.99
N GLU A 586 -13.63 -8.93 1.94
CA GLU A 586 -14.75 -9.07 0.98
C GLU A 586 -16.06 -9.53 1.63
N ASP A 587 -15.97 -10.22 2.77
CA ASP A 587 -17.08 -10.68 3.59
C ASP A 587 -17.63 -9.58 4.52
N GLY A 588 -17.06 -8.37 4.51
CA GLY A 588 -17.45 -7.26 5.39
C GLY A 588 -16.83 -7.32 6.78
N SER A 589 -15.76 -8.10 7.00
CA SER A 589 -14.99 -8.10 8.25
C SER A 589 -14.06 -6.89 8.32
N LEU A 590 -14.05 -6.17 9.46
CA LEU A 590 -13.08 -5.10 9.74
C LEU A 590 -11.98 -5.60 10.68
N THR A 591 -10.72 -5.46 10.28
CA THR A 591 -9.54 -5.84 11.08
C THR A 591 -8.62 -4.63 11.30
N PRO A 592 -8.11 -4.40 12.52
CA PRO A 592 -7.06 -3.41 12.76
C PRO A 592 -5.80 -3.72 11.93
N VAL A 593 -5.28 -2.70 11.26
CA VAL A 593 -4.09 -2.83 10.39
C VAL A 593 -2.88 -3.50 11.04
N ASP A 594 -2.71 -3.35 12.36
CA ASP A 594 -1.61 -3.95 13.12
C ASP A 594 -1.89 -5.39 13.60
N GLU A 595 -3.14 -5.84 13.51
CA GLU A 595 -3.54 -7.24 13.71
C GLU A 595 -3.58 -8.02 12.38
N ILE A 596 -3.36 -7.36 11.24
CA ILE A 596 -3.17 -8.06 9.97
C ILE A 596 -1.86 -8.81 10.03
N TYR A 597 -1.96 -10.12 9.90
CA TYR A 597 -0.80 -10.99 9.93
C TYR A 597 -0.12 -11.03 8.56
N ARG A 598 0.73 -10.05 8.28
CA ARG A 598 1.73 -10.15 7.19
C ARG A 598 3.06 -10.62 7.81
N TYR A 599 3.41 -11.90 7.69
CA TYR A 599 4.55 -12.49 8.43
C TYR A 599 5.92 -11.80 8.21
N ARG A 600 6.08 -10.97 7.16
CA ARG A 600 7.27 -10.13 6.93
C ARG A 600 7.06 -8.61 7.02
N MET A 601 5.85 -8.15 7.29
CA MET A 601 5.53 -6.74 7.34
C MET A 601 4.80 -6.48 8.65
N ASN A 602 5.54 -6.03 9.67
CA ASN A 602 4.88 -5.38 10.79
C ASN A 602 4.22 -4.13 10.20
N VAL A 603 2.93 -4.26 9.91
CA VAL A 603 2.08 -3.13 9.57
C VAL A 603 1.76 -2.44 10.89
N ALA A 604 2.03 -1.15 10.95
CA ALA A 604 1.79 -0.36 12.14
C ALA A 604 0.86 0.80 11.79
N MET A 605 -0.06 1.08 12.71
CA MET A 605 -0.70 2.39 12.78
C MET A 605 0.28 3.34 13.46
N ILE A 606 0.69 4.40 12.77
CA ILE A 606 1.73 5.32 13.23
C ILE A 606 1.17 6.74 13.23
N ASP A 607 1.08 7.35 14.40
CA ASP A 607 0.77 8.77 14.57
C ASP A 607 2.01 9.61 14.22
N MET A 608 1.80 10.66 13.42
CA MET A 608 2.84 11.61 12.98
C MET A 608 2.57 13.04 13.49
N ASP A 609 1.62 13.23 14.42
CA ASP A 609 1.15 14.53 14.91
C ASP A 609 0.68 15.38 13.71
N THR A 610 1.39 16.44 13.35
CA THR A 610 1.05 17.31 12.21
C THR A 610 2.00 17.17 11.02
N THR A 611 2.87 16.15 11.03
CA THR A 611 3.97 16.01 10.07
C THR A 611 3.62 15.05 8.94
N ILE A 612 3.46 15.58 7.72
CA ILE A 612 3.23 14.77 6.51
C ILE A 612 4.52 14.08 6.06
N PRO A 613 4.61 12.73 6.07
CA PRO A 613 5.79 12.02 5.62
C PRO A 613 6.06 12.23 4.13
N VAL A 614 7.34 12.32 3.78
CA VAL A 614 7.84 12.40 2.40
C VAL A 614 8.91 11.33 2.17
N ARG A 615 9.56 11.30 1.01
CA ARG A 615 10.65 10.35 0.73
C ARG A 615 11.82 10.44 1.72
N ALA A 616 12.09 11.65 2.22
CA ALA A 616 13.15 11.87 3.20
C ALA A 616 12.77 11.30 4.56
N HIS A 617 13.78 10.99 5.37
CA HIS A 617 13.62 10.63 6.78
C HIS A 617 12.70 11.64 7.49
N THR A 618 11.66 11.13 8.13
CA THR A 618 10.70 11.94 8.88
C THR A 618 10.71 11.45 10.33
N ASP A 619 11.37 12.23 11.20
CA ASP A 619 11.38 12.00 12.65
C ASP A 619 9.98 12.29 13.26
N ASN A 620 9.63 11.60 14.36
CA ASN A 620 8.43 11.78 15.21
C ASN A 620 7.24 10.82 15.01
N GLY A 621 7.39 9.70 14.28
CA GLY A 621 6.33 8.68 14.27
C GLY A 621 6.20 7.99 15.63
N THR A 622 4.98 7.72 16.09
CA THR A 622 4.67 6.90 17.28
C THR A 622 3.75 5.74 16.89
N ILE A 623 4.19 4.50 17.12
CA ILE A 623 3.37 3.30 16.83
C ILE A 623 2.24 3.17 17.87
N TYR A 624 1.05 2.81 17.39
CA TYR A 624 -0.10 2.42 18.19
C TYR A 624 -0.51 0.98 17.90
N GLU A 625 -0.67 0.20 18.96
CA GLU A 625 -1.05 -1.21 18.91
C GLU A 625 -2.49 -1.43 19.42
N THR A 626 -3.17 -2.38 18.81
CA THR A 626 -4.45 -2.92 19.21
C THR A 626 -4.32 -3.75 20.47
N THR A 627 -5.30 -3.62 21.36
CA THR A 627 -5.34 -4.34 22.62
C THR A 627 -6.68 -5.03 22.80
N ARG A 628 -6.80 -5.87 23.83
CA ARG A 628 -8.08 -6.50 24.20
C ARG A 628 -9.19 -5.49 24.53
N ASP A 629 -8.86 -4.23 24.75
CA ASP A 629 -9.80 -3.19 25.14
C ASP A 629 -10.22 -2.29 23.95
N GLY A 630 -9.59 -2.41 22.76
CA GLY A 630 -9.92 -1.65 21.54
C GLY A 630 -8.78 -1.60 20.50
N ALA A 631 -9.11 -1.20 19.27
CA ALA A 631 -8.13 -0.97 18.19
C ALA A 631 -7.26 0.27 18.46
N TYR A 632 -5.95 0.14 18.24
CA TYR A 632 -4.95 1.23 18.38
C TYR A 632 -4.91 1.96 19.73
N GLU A 633 -5.14 1.26 20.84
CA GLU A 633 -5.29 1.87 22.18
C GLU A 633 -3.96 2.18 22.89
N GLN A 634 -2.84 1.58 22.46
CA GLN A 634 -1.57 1.66 23.19
C GLN A 634 -0.41 2.19 22.33
N ALA A 635 0.11 3.35 22.71
CA ALA A 635 1.36 3.88 22.16
C ALA A 635 2.58 3.03 22.60
N THR A 636 3.49 2.75 21.67
CA THR A 636 4.71 1.97 21.91
C THR A 636 5.99 2.73 21.54
N ASP A 637 6.62 2.39 20.42
CA ASP A 637 7.93 2.88 20.02
C ASP A 637 7.83 4.09 19.08
N SER A 638 8.89 4.92 19.09
CA SER A 638 9.03 6.01 18.12
C SER A 638 9.88 5.57 16.94
N VAL A 639 9.40 5.87 15.73
CA VAL A 639 9.93 5.32 14.47
C VAL A 639 10.18 6.39 13.40
N ASP A 640 11.08 6.07 12.47
CA ASP A 640 11.28 6.82 11.22
C ASP A 640 10.27 6.33 10.16
N VAL A 641 9.61 7.26 9.49
CA VAL A 641 8.66 6.96 8.42
C VAL A 641 9.10 7.61 7.11
N ARG A 642 9.05 6.84 6.02
CA ARG A 642 9.40 7.30 4.66
C ARG A 642 8.32 6.94 3.67
N ALA A 643 7.91 7.92 2.86
CA ALA A 643 6.95 7.68 1.79
C ALA A 643 7.61 7.21 0.48
N LEU A 644 6.88 6.39 -0.26
CA LEU A 644 7.24 5.79 -1.54
C LEU A 644 6.47 6.47 -2.69
N ALA A 645 6.89 6.17 -3.92
CA ALA A 645 6.15 6.61 -5.10
C ALA A 645 4.76 5.93 -5.22
N SER A 646 4.55 4.83 -4.49
CA SER A 646 3.29 4.08 -4.38
C SER A 646 2.42 4.49 -3.19
N THR A 647 2.91 5.30 -2.25
CA THR A 647 2.16 5.70 -1.04
C THR A 647 0.88 6.45 -1.41
N VAL A 648 -0.24 6.05 -0.82
CA VAL A 648 -1.53 6.71 -1.00
C VAL A 648 -1.72 7.76 0.09
N TYR A 649 -2.12 8.97 -0.28
CA TYR A 649 -2.42 10.05 0.65
C TYR A 649 -3.90 10.38 0.60
N TYR A 650 -4.57 10.37 1.75
CA TYR A 650 -5.93 10.87 1.91
C TYR A 650 -5.92 12.21 2.63
N TYR A 651 -6.40 13.26 1.97
CA TYR A 651 -6.67 14.54 2.61
C TYR A 651 -8.15 14.61 2.95
N VAL A 652 -8.46 14.73 4.25
CA VAL A 652 -9.83 14.69 4.75
C VAL A 652 -10.19 16.01 5.39
N TYR A 653 -11.32 16.58 5.01
CA TYR A 653 -11.88 17.78 5.63
C TYR A 653 -13.40 17.80 5.66
N ASN A 654 -13.98 18.50 6.62
CA ASN A 654 -15.41 18.77 6.65
C ASN A 654 -15.76 20.06 5.90
N THR A 655 -16.79 20.01 5.05
CA THR A 655 -17.37 21.21 4.44
C THR A 655 -18.11 22.05 5.49
N PRO A 656 -18.36 23.35 5.26
CA PRO A 656 -19.11 24.20 6.19
C PRO A 656 -20.54 23.71 6.53
N ASN A 657 -21.08 22.76 5.75
CA ASN A 657 -22.38 22.15 5.98
C ASN A 657 -22.31 20.83 6.79
N GLY A 658 -21.10 20.38 7.16
CA GLY A 658 -20.87 19.17 7.93
C GLY A 658 -20.74 17.88 7.10
N ASN A 659 -20.51 17.97 5.79
CA ASN A 659 -20.21 16.79 4.97
C ASN A 659 -18.70 16.55 4.91
N THR A 660 -18.26 15.31 5.11
CA THR A 660 -16.87 14.86 4.94
C THR A 660 -16.49 14.80 3.47
N VAL A 661 -15.30 15.30 3.14
CA VAL A 661 -14.68 15.22 1.82
C VAL A 661 -13.34 14.50 1.95
N VAL A 662 -13.08 13.57 1.05
CA VAL A 662 -11.81 12.85 0.92
C VAL A 662 -11.20 13.16 -0.45
N ARG A 663 -9.90 13.46 -0.48
CA ARG A 663 -9.11 13.62 -1.71
C ARG A 663 -7.93 12.66 -1.68
N GLU A 664 -7.79 11.86 -2.74
CA GLU A 664 -6.73 10.84 -2.86
C GLU A 664 -5.60 11.31 -3.79
N TYR A 665 -4.36 11.14 -3.35
CA TYR A 665 -3.15 11.34 -4.17
C TYR A 665 -2.22 10.12 -4.05
N VAL A 666 -1.53 9.74 -5.13
CA VAL A 666 -0.62 8.60 -5.12
C VAL A 666 0.82 9.07 -5.38
N GLY A 667 1.71 8.75 -4.44
CA GLY A 667 3.15 9.03 -4.48
C GLY A 667 3.53 10.35 -3.82
N TYR A 668 4.63 10.34 -3.06
CA TYR A 668 5.11 11.51 -2.29
C TYR A 668 5.42 12.76 -3.13
N ASP A 669 5.67 12.62 -4.43
CA ASP A 669 5.93 13.74 -5.35
C ASP A 669 4.65 14.40 -5.88
N ASN A 670 3.49 13.77 -5.67
CA ASN A 670 2.21 14.18 -6.23
C ASN A 670 1.25 14.78 -5.19
N ILE A 671 1.69 14.93 -3.94
CA ILE A 671 0.89 15.55 -2.89
C ILE A 671 0.88 17.08 -3.02
N PRO A 672 -0.21 17.74 -2.60
CA PRO A 672 -0.33 19.18 -2.74
C PRO A 672 0.59 19.98 -1.80
N ASP A 673 1.05 21.16 -2.24
CA ASP A 673 1.73 22.13 -1.38
C ASP A 673 0.69 22.95 -0.61
N LEU A 674 0.56 22.69 0.69
CA LEU A 674 -0.41 23.36 1.56
C LEU A 674 -0.13 24.87 1.74
N GLY A 675 1.05 25.39 1.39
CA GLY A 675 1.32 26.83 1.39
C GLY A 675 0.94 27.55 2.69
N LYS A 676 -0.01 28.50 2.60
CA LYS A 676 -0.53 29.28 3.76
C LYS A 676 -1.46 28.46 4.67
N ASP A 677 -2.00 27.36 4.16
CA ASP A 677 -2.95 26.47 4.83
C ASP A 677 -2.24 25.34 5.60
N LYS A 678 -0.91 25.36 5.70
CA LYS A 678 -0.13 24.36 6.47
C LYS A 678 -0.57 24.26 7.94
N ASP A 679 -1.02 25.37 8.54
CA ASP A 679 -1.50 25.39 9.92
C ASP A 679 -2.91 24.78 10.09
N GLN A 680 -3.57 24.40 8.98
CA GLN A 680 -4.87 23.71 8.97
C GLN A 680 -4.75 22.22 9.22
N VAL A 681 -3.54 21.64 9.11
CA VAL A 681 -3.31 20.24 9.48
C VAL A 681 -3.68 20.06 10.95
N GLU A 682 -4.61 19.16 11.18
CA GLU A 682 -5.12 18.77 12.49
C GLU A 682 -4.28 17.59 12.99
N ASP A 683 -4.40 16.46 12.30
CA ASP A 683 -3.70 15.22 12.61
C ASP A 683 -3.19 14.56 11.32
N VAL A 684 -2.11 13.79 11.45
CA VAL A 684 -1.50 13.00 10.39
C VAL A 684 -1.15 11.64 10.95
N TYR A 685 -1.63 10.59 10.31
CA TYR A 685 -1.30 9.22 10.70
C TYR A 685 -1.09 8.34 9.48
N VAL A 686 -0.40 7.22 9.71
CA VAL A 686 0.21 6.40 8.66
C VAL A 686 -0.08 4.94 8.90
N VAL A 687 -0.45 4.23 7.85
CA VAL A 687 -0.31 2.77 7.80
C VAL A 687 1.05 2.48 7.18
N GLY A 688 1.99 2.08 8.03
CA GLY A 688 3.39 1.90 7.66
C GLY A 688 3.80 0.44 7.75
N THR A 689 4.60 -0.01 6.79
CA THR A 689 5.19 -1.34 6.77
C THR A 689 6.66 -1.26 7.16
N ARG A 690 7.05 -2.07 8.14
CA ARG A 690 8.44 -2.17 8.62
C ARG A 690 9.41 -2.56 7.50
N ALA A 691 10.57 -1.90 7.48
CA ALA A 691 11.69 -2.14 6.58
C ALA A 691 13.03 -1.97 7.32
N GLU A 692 14.10 -2.54 6.77
CA GLU A 692 15.46 -2.44 7.33
C GLU A 692 16.41 -1.81 6.31
N ASP A 693 17.28 -0.91 6.78
CA ASP A 693 18.31 -0.31 5.93
C ASP A 693 19.57 -1.21 5.84
N ALA A 694 20.53 -0.85 4.98
CA ALA A 694 21.75 -1.64 4.79
C ALA A 694 22.69 -1.74 6.03
N ARG A 695 22.29 -1.18 7.18
CA ARG A 695 23.00 -1.25 8.46
C ARG A 695 22.14 -1.94 9.54
N ASP A 696 21.03 -2.55 9.15
CA ASP A 696 20.02 -3.15 10.01
C ASP A 696 19.32 -2.12 10.93
N ASP A 697 19.29 -0.83 10.54
CA ASP A 697 18.47 0.18 11.23
C ASP A 697 17.00 0.06 10.74
N GLU A 698 16.07 -0.14 11.67
CA GLU A 698 14.64 -0.28 11.39
C GLU A 698 13.98 1.07 11.05
N TYR A 699 13.17 1.10 9.99
CA TYR A 699 12.31 2.22 9.60
C TYR A 699 10.99 1.69 9.02
N TYR A 700 10.01 2.56 8.79
CA TYR A 700 8.73 2.18 8.20
C TYR A 700 8.55 2.90 6.85
N THR A 701 8.03 2.16 5.87
CA THR A 701 7.59 2.71 4.59
C THR A 701 6.09 2.94 4.63
N ALA A 702 5.63 4.14 4.30
CA ALA A 702 4.21 4.47 4.32
C ALA A 702 3.48 3.82 3.13
N GLU A 703 2.44 3.04 3.40
CA GLU A 703 1.49 2.57 2.39
C GLU A 703 0.32 3.55 2.24
N ILE A 704 -0.23 4.00 3.37
CA ILE A 704 -1.26 5.04 3.44
C ILE A 704 -0.81 6.13 4.40
N VAL A 705 -1.05 7.38 4.02
CA VAL A 705 -0.95 8.56 4.88
C VAL A 705 -2.30 9.25 4.89
N VAL A 706 -2.87 9.48 6.06
CA VAL A 706 -4.07 10.30 6.22
C VAL A 706 -3.65 11.66 6.76
N VAL A 707 -4.19 12.72 6.17
CA VAL A 707 -3.99 14.12 6.57
C VAL A 707 -5.36 14.71 6.86
N GLU A 708 -5.69 14.87 8.13
CA GLU A 708 -6.92 15.52 8.57
C GLU A 708 -6.72 17.03 8.65
N LEU A 709 -7.69 17.81 8.16
CA LEU A 709 -7.62 19.27 8.12
C LEU A 709 -8.83 19.90 8.80
N LYS A 710 -8.58 20.88 9.68
CA LYS A 710 -9.60 21.62 10.43
C LYS A 710 -10.66 22.26 9.53
N GLU A 711 -10.22 22.81 8.40
CA GLU A 711 -11.07 23.39 7.36
C GLU A 711 -10.56 22.97 5.99
N GLY A 712 -11.44 22.93 4.98
CA GLY A 712 -11.03 22.71 3.60
C GLY A 712 -10.05 23.81 3.12
N TYR A 713 -9.08 23.42 2.30
CA TYR A 713 -8.09 24.35 1.74
C TYR A 713 -8.61 25.07 0.50
N THR A 714 -8.11 26.28 0.23
CA THR A 714 -8.63 27.15 -0.85
C THR A 714 -7.71 27.26 -2.06
N GLU A 715 -6.40 26.98 -1.94
CA GLU A 715 -5.44 27.29 -3.03
C GLU A 715 -5.08 26.10 -3.94
N ILE A 716 -5.22 24.87 -3.47
CA ILE A 716 -4.43 23.72 -3.94
C ILE A 716 -4.90 23.11 -5.28
N ASP A 717 -6.20 23.09 -5.56
CA ASP A 717 -6.78 22.62 -6.83
C ASP A 717 -7.40 23.77 -7.65
N SER A 718 -7.01 25.00 -7.31
CA SER A 718 -7.62 26.18 -7.91
C SER A 718 -7.02 26.48 -9.29
N GLU A 719 -7.85 26.38 -10.31
CA GLU A 719 -7.55 26.88 -11.65
C GLU A 719 -7.63 28.41 -11.64
N GLU A 720 -6.56 29.08 -12.09
CA GLU A 720 -6.60 30.51 -12.36
C GLU A 720 -7.38 30.78 -13.66
N VAL A 721 -8.56 31.40 -13.53
CA VAL A 721 -9.43 31.71 -14.66
C VAL A 721 -9.70 33.20 -14.77
N PHE A 722 -9.95 33.67 -16.00
CA PHE A 722 -10.46 35.00 -16.26
C PHE A 722 -11.96 34.94 -16.56
N ILE A 723 -12.78 35.43 -15.64
CA ILE A 723 -14.24 35.52 -15.81
C ILE A 723 -14.55 36.78 -16.61
N TYR A 724 -15.28 36.65 -17.73
CA TYR A 724 -15.61 37.79 -18.60
C TYR A 724 -17.12 38.05 -18.76
N ASP A 725 -18.00 37.07 -18.51
CA ASP A 725 -19.45 37.27 -18.52
C ASP A 725 -20.21 36.24 -17.65
N LEU A 726 -21.44 36.56 -17.24
CA LEU A 726 -22.35 35.67 -16.50
C LEU A 726 -23.68 35.43 -17.24
N PRO A 727 -23.69 34.75 -18.40
CA PRO A 727 -24.79 34.82 -19.36
C PRO A 727 -26.14 34.25 -18.89
N VAL A 728 -26.17 33.30 -17.94
CA VAL A 728 -27.38 32.56 -17.54
C VAL A 728 -27.50 32.43 -16.02
N VAL A 729 -28.67 32.80 -15.49
CA VAL A 729 -29.05 32.57 -14.09
C VAL A 729 -29.91 31.31 -14.00
N GLY A 730 -29.51 30.33 -13.17
CA GLY A 730 -30.23 29.08 -12.95
C GLY A 730 -31.58 29.23 -12.24
N SER A 731 -32.38 28.16 -12.15
CA SER A 731 -33.75 28.19 -11.58
C SER A 731 -33.85 28.34 -10.05
N GLY A 732 -32.74 28.67 -9.38
CA GLY A 732 -32.64 29.06 -7.97
C GLY A 732 -31.37 29.89 -7.80
N VAL A 733 -31.35 30.84 -6.87
CA VAL A 733 -30.28 31.84 -6.66
C VAL A 733 -28.94 31.22 -6.17
N LYS A 734 -28.73 29.91 -6.38
CA LYS A 734 -27.59 29.11 -5.92
C LYS A 734 -26.57 28.85 -7.03
N TYR A 735 -27.00 28.53 -8.25
CA TYR A 735 -26.11 28.14 -9.36
C TYR A 735 -26.24 29.09 -10.56
N GLU A 736 -25.12 29.59 -11.08
CA GLU A 736 -25.05 30.44 -12.28
C GLU A 736 -24.07 29.89 -13.31
N GLU A 737 -24.38 30.04 -14.60
CA GLU A 737 -23.43 29.71 -15.67
C GLU A 737 -22.56 30.94 -15.97
N VAL A 738 -21.25 30.75 -15.88
CA VAL A 738 -20.24 31.80 -16.00
C VAL A 738 -19.32 31.50 -17.19
N SER A 739 -19.06 32.52 -18.01
CA SER A 739 -18.14 32.43 -19.14
C SER A 739 -16.73 32.81 -18.73
N VAL A 740 -15.79 31.90 -19.01
CA VAL A 740 -14.40 31.95 -18.53
C VAL A 740 -13.40 31.75 -19.66
N ILE A 741 -12.22 32.37 -19.52
CA ILE A 741 -10.98 31.91 -20.14
C ILE A 741 -10.26 31.06 -19.10
N ARG A 742 -10.05 29.79 -19.41
CA ARG A 742 -9.37 28.78 -18.59
C ARG A 742 -7.86 29.05 -18.52
N ALA A 743 -7.14 28.39 -17.62
CA ALA A 743 -5.71 28.62 -17.41
C ALA A 743 -4.86 28.33 -18.67
N ASP A 744 -5.32 27.41 -19.53
CA ASP A 744 -4.70 27.06 -20.82
C ASP A 744 -5.04 28.03 -21.97
N GLY A 745 -5.85 29.05 -21.68
CA GLY A 745 -6.31 30.05 -22.65
C GLY A 745 -7.56 29.67 -23.43
N THR A 746 -8.14 28.48 -23.25
CA THR A 746 -9.40 28.11 -23.91
C THR A 746 -10.60 28.82 -23.28
N THR A 747 -11.66 29.04 -24.07
CA THR A 747 -12.91 29.63 -23.56
C THR A 747 -13.94 28.55 -23.23
N GLY A 748 -14.72 28.77 -22.18
CA GLY A 748 -15.77 27.84 -21.76
C GLY A 748 -16.89 28.51 -20.99
N THR A 749 -17.93 27.73 -20.67
CA THR A 749 -18.99 28.11 -19.74
C THR A 749 -19.07 27.06 -18.64
N VAL A 750 -19.06 27.49 -17.38
CA VAL A 750 -19.02 26.63 -16.19
C VAL A 750 -20.15 26.97 -15.24
N THR A 751 -20.58 26.00 -14.43
CA THR A 751 -21.59 26.25 -13.38
C THR A 751 -20.89 26.64 -12.08
N ILE A 752 -21.22 27.79 -11.51
CA ILE A 752 -20.67 28.28 -10.25
C ILE A 752 -21.71 28.21 -9.13
N ASP A 753 -21.34 27.68 -7.96
CA ASP A 753 -22.11 27.79 -6.73
C ASP A 753 -21.88 29.16 -6.07
N MET A 754 -22.81 30.08 -6.32
CA MET A 754 -22.76 31.46 -5.84
C MET A 754 -22.93 31.57 -4.33
N ALA A 755 -23.47 30.54 -3.66
CA ALA A 755 -23.64 30.55 -2.21
C ALA A 755 -22.34 30.21 -1.46
N LYS A 756 -21.42 29.50 -2.13
CA LYS A 756 -20.13 29.07 -1.57
C LYS A 756 -18.94 29.90 -2.07
N SER A 757 -19.14 30.68 -3.13
CA SER A 757 -18.09 31.51 -3.74
C SER A 757 -17.85 32.81 -2.98
N ASN A 758 -16.59 33.24 -2.90
CA ASN A 758 -16.21 34.58 -2.47
C ASN A 758 -16.25 35.49 -3.69
N LEU A 759 -17.02 36.58 -3.64
CA LEU A 759 -17.27 37.45 -4.80
C LEU A 759 -16.80 38.87 -4.50
N ARG A 760 -16.23 39.57 -5.49
CA ARG A 760 -15.81 40.99 -5.34
C ARG A 760 -16.97 41.91 -4.92
N SER A 761 -18.21 41.55 -5.26
CA SER A 761 -19.46 42.20 -4.84
C SER A 761 -20.62 41.22 -5.06
N TYR A 762 -21.68 41.23 -4.22
CA TYR A 762 -22.90 40.43 -4.43
C TYR A 762 -24.14 41.09 -3.81
N ASP A 763 -25.21 41.30 -4.59
CA ASP A 763 -26.54 41.74 -4.12
C ASP A 763 -27.63 40.76 -4.62
N PRO A 764 -28.22 39.93 -3.73
CA PRO A 764 -29.23 38.95 -4.09
C PRO A 764 -30.55 39.54 -4.65
N ALA A 765 -30.75 40.86 -4.59
CA ALA A 765 -32.07 41.46 -4.81
C ALA A 765 -32.25 42.23 -6.14
N TRP A 766 -31.19 42.63 -6.88
CA TRP A 766 -31.34 43.61 -7.99
C TRP A 766 -30.49 43.47 -9.29
N GLY A 767 -29.58 42.49 -9.48
CA GLY A 767 -28.89 42.32 -10.78
C GLY A 767 -27.61 41.47 -10.75
N LYS A 768 -27.05 41.20 -11.94
CA LYS A 768 -25.83 40.39 -12.26
C LYS A 768 -24.60 40.93 -11.50
N ILE A 769 -23.98 40.21 -10.55
CA ILE A 769 -22.82 40.77 -9.82
C ILE A 769 -21.86 39.66 -9.34
N ALA A 770 -21.07 39.09 -10.27
CA ALA A 770 -19.66 38.83 -9.99
C ALA A 770 -18.89 39.73 -10.96
N ASP A 771 -18.04 40.62 -10.44
CA ASP A 771 -17.30 41.54 -11.30
C ASP A 771 -16.28 40.75 -12.15
N PRO A 772 -16.21 40.96 -13.47
CA PRO A 772 -15.24 40.28 -14.32
C PRO A 772 -13.79 40.52 -13.88
N GLY A 773 -12.93 39.55 -14.14
CA GLY A 773 -11.51 39.60 -13.76
C GLY A 773 -10.92 38.23 -13.46
N LEU A 774 -9.75 38.23 -12.81
CA LEU A 774 -9.04 37.03 -12.40
C LEU A 774 -9.58 36.46 -11.09
N TYR A 775 -9.85 35.16 -11.11
CA TYR A 775 -10.36 34.34 -10.00
C TYR A 775 -9.59 33.02 -9.93
N TYR A 776 -9.44 32.52 -8.70
CA TYR A 776 -9.21 31.12 -8.42
C TYR A 776 -10.54 30.37 -8.56
N MET A 777 -10.53 29.18 -9.17
CA MET A 777 -11.72 28.36 -9.40
C MET A 777 -11.42 26.88 -9.15
N TRP A 778 -12.21 26.22 -8.34
CA TRP A 778 -12.05 24.79 -8.03
C TRP A 778 -13.40 24.10 -7.97
N GLU A 779 -13.41 22.77 -8.13
CA GLU A 779 -14.65 21.99 -8.11
C GLU A 779 -15.24 21.96 -6.69
N SER A 780 -16.56 22.07 -6.62
CA SER A 780 -17.34 22.02 -5.38
C SER A 780 -17.53 20.58 -4.89
N ASP A 781 -18.35 20.39 -3.85
CA ASP A 781 -18.86 19.09 -3.41
C ASP A 781 -19.86 18.45 -4.40
N VAL A 782 -20.19 19.15 -5.49
CA VAL A 782 -21.01 18.65 -6.59
C VAL A 782 -20.16 18.62 -7.85
N ALA A 783 -20.06 17.43 -8.47
CA ALA A 783 -19.33 17.25 -9.72
C ALA A 783 -19.81 18.22 -10.82
N ASP A 784 -18.88 18.74 -11.62
CA ASP A 784 -19.08 19.73 -12.68
C ASP A 784 -19.63 21.10 -12.20
N VAL A 785 -19.65 21.35 -10.89
CA VAL A 785 -20.02 22.63 -10.29
C VAL A 785 -18.82 23.17 -9.54
N TYR A 786 -18.49 24.44 -9.75
CA TYR A 786 -17.28 25.07 -9.23
C TYR A 786 -17.60 26.15 -8.20
N VAL A 787 -16.60 26.47 -7.39
CA VAL A 787 -16.56 27.62 -6.48
C VAL A 787 -15.46 28.57 -6.96
N ILE A 788 -15.66 29.87 -6.79
CA ILE A 788 -14.69 30.90 -7.20
C ILE A 788 -14.32 31.84 -6.06
N GLU A 789 -13.08 32.34 -6.12
CA GLU A 789 -12.55 33.39 -5.24
C GLU A 789 -11.71 34.39 -6.04
N PRO A 790 -11.91 35.71 -5.89
CA PRO A 790 -11.14 36.69 -6.65
C PRO A 790 -9.68 36.72 -6.22
N MET A 791 -8.77 36.66 -7.20
CA MET A 791 -7.34 36.83 -6.94
C MET A 791 -7.07 38.24 -6.39
N THR A 792 -6.32 38.32 -5.28
CA THR A 792 -5.85 39.58 -4.75
C THR A 792 -4.76 40.20 -5.63
N TRP A 793 -4.49 41.48 -5.43
CA TRP A 793 -3.41 42.18 -6.12
C TRP A 793 -2.04 41.51 -5.92
N ASN A 794 -1.79 40.92 -4.74
CA ASN A 794 -0.54 40.21 -4.47
C ASN A 794 -0.52 38.86 -5.19
N ASP A 795 -1.63 38.12 -5.18
CA ASP A 795 -1.77 36.84 -5.87
C ASP A 795 -1.48 36.99 -7.37
N ILE A 796 -1.99 38.07 -7.99
CA ILE A 796 -1.71 38.39 -9.40
C ILE A 796 -0.23 38.75 -9.62
N ALA A 797 0.43 39.38 -8.64
CA ALA A 797 1.86 39.71 -8.71
C ALA A 797 2.78 38.50 -8.54
N ASP A 798 2.35 37.53 -7.74
CA ASP A 798 3.05 36.25 -7.54
C ASP A 798 2.75 35.25 -8.67
N SER A 799 1.81 35.59 -9.56
CA SER A 799 1.40 34.80 -10.73
C SER A 799 2.04 35.30 -12.03
N ASN A 800 2.04 34.43 -13.06
CA ASN A 800 2.61 34.74 -14.38
C ASN A 800 1.70 35.63 -15.26
N TYR A 801 1.32 36.81 -14.77
CA TYR A 801 0.56 37.81 -15.53
C TYR A 801 1.37 39.07 -15.82
N VAL A 802 1.17 39.63 -17.01
CA VAL A 802 1.57 41.00 -17.36
C VAL A 802 0.32 41.81 -17.62
N VAL A 803 0.10 42.85 -16.82
CA VAL A 803 -0.99 43.81 -17.04
C VAL A 803 -0.39 45.18 -17.28
N GLY A 804 -0.75 45.81 -18.39
CA GLY A 804 -0.08 47.03 -18.81
C GLY A 804 -0.43 47.46 -20.22
N THR A 805 0.48 48.19 -20.87
CA THR A 805 0.31 48.62 -22.26
C THR A 805 1.36 48.01 -23.19
N VAL A 806 1.01 47.80 -24.45
CA VAL A 806 1.94 47.29 -25.47
C VAL A 806 2.96 48.38 -25.82
N LEU A 807 4.26 48.12 -25.59
CA LEU A 807 5.34 49.08 -25.85
C LEU A 807 5.84 49.00 -27.31
N LYS A 808 6.08 47.79 -27.80
CA LYS A 808 6.56 47.51 -29.16
C LYS A 808 5.83 46.26 -29.66
N ASP A 809 5.15 46.42 -30.79
CA ASP A 809 4.51 45.33 -31.55
C ASP A 809 5.44 44.76 -32.64
N THR A 810 6.68 45.27 -32.73
CA THR A 810 7.64 44.89 -33.77
C THR A 810 8.27 43.54 -33.45
N ALA A 811 7.99 42.53 -34.28
CA ALA A 811 8.74 41.29 -34.37
C ALA A 811 10.26 41.58 -34.47
N THR A 812 11.02 41.34 -33.40
CA THR A 812 12.48 41.46 -33.42
C THR A 812 13.14 40.10 -33.22
N GLY A 813 13.35 39.36 -34.30
CA GLY A 813 14.19 38.17 -34.30
C GLY A 813 13.60 36.97 -35.02
N SER A 814 14.21 35.80 -34.81
CA SER A 814 13.75 34.49 -35.28
C SER A 814 12.52 33.95 -34.54
N ASP A 815 12.16 34.61 -33.44
CA ASP A 815 11.09 34.25 -32.51
C ASP A 815 10.24 35.51 -32.31
N ASP A 816 8.91 35.42 -32.46
CA ASP A 816 8.02 36.58 -32.35
C ASP A 816 7.83 36.97 -30.88
N TRP A 817 8.52 37.99 -30.39
CA TRP A 817 8.34 38.54 -29.04
C TRP A 817 7.47 39.81 -29.06
N THR A 818 6.70 40.03 -27.99
CA THR A 818 5.97 41.29 -27.74
C THR A 818 6.50 41.93 -26.46
N SER A 819 6.78 43.24 -26.51
CA SER A 819 7.29 44.00 -25.35
C SER A 819 6.17 44.83 -24.74
N PHE A 820 6.06 44.78 -23.42
CA PHE A 820 5.03 45.45 -22.63
C PHE A 820 5.63 46.42 -21.62
N VAL A 821 4.88 47.47 -21.32
CA VAL A 821 5.09 48.32 -20.14
C VAL A 821 4.15 47.82 -19.05
N PRO A 822 4.65 47.16 -17.98
CA PRO A 822 3.82 46.68 -16.89
C PRO A 822 3.37 47.83 -15.99
N TYR A 823 2.14 47.73 -15.51
CA TYR A 823 1.50 48.64 -14.58
C TYR A 823 1.32 47.95 -13.22
N TYR A 824 1.48 48.70 -12.14
CA TYR A 824 1.36 48.16 -10.78
C TYR A 824 0.44 49.00 -9.91
N ASN A 825 -0.21 48.35 -8.94
CA ASN A 825 -1.07 48.98 -7.95
C ASN A 825 -0.31 49.23 -6.62
N ASN A 826 -0.34 50.48 -6.12
CA ASN A 826 0.24 50.81 -4.81
C ASN A 826 -0.80 50.65 -3.69
N THR A 827 -0.82 49.48 -3.05
CA THR A 827 -1.74 49.17 -1.94
C THR A 827 -1.40 49.92 -0.64
N ASN A 828 -0.24 50.56 -0.50
CA ASN A 828 0.20 51.19 0.75
C ASN A 828 -0.46 52.56 1.08
N TYR A 829 -1.40 53.07 0.26
CA TYR A 829 -1.89 54.46 0.39
C TYR A 829 -3.41 54.67 0.43
N ILE A 830 -4.26 53.64 0.57
CA ILE A 830 -5.72 53.85 0.47
C ILE A 830 -6.49 53.21 1.63
N THR A 831 -7.20 54.04 2.38
CA THR A 831 -8.25 53.68 3.37
C THR A 831 -9.66 54.01 2.86
N ASP A 832 -9.81 54.34 1.57
CA ASP A 832 -11.08 54.76 0.97
C ASP A 832 -11.12 54.39 -0.53
N LEU A 833 -12.01 53.49 -0.94
CA LEU A 833 -12.15 52.85 -2.28
C LEU A 833 -12.43 53.81 -3.47
N SER A 834 -12.09 55.09 -3.38
CA SER A 834 -12.48 56.13 -4.35
C SER A 834 -11.36 56.69 -5.23
N GLY A 835 -10.19 56.04 -5.32
CA GLY A 835 -9.18 56.45 -6.30
C GLY A 835 -8.11 55.39 -6.58
N PHE A 836 -8.19 54.71 -7.73
CA PHE A 836 -7.11 53.87 -8.24
C PHE A 836 -5.81 54.68 -8.39
N VAL A 837 -4.71 54.20 -7.79
CA VAL A 837 -3.36 54.75 -8.01
C VAL A 837 -2.52 53.66 -8.67
N ILE A 838 -2.68 53.54 -9.98
CA ILE A 838 -1.87 52.67 -10.84
C ILE A 838 -0.72 53.51 -11.39
N PHE A 839 0.49 52.98 -11.37
CA PHE A 839 1.66 53.69 -11.87
C PHE A 839 2.53 52.80 -12.78
N GLU A 840 3.13 53.46 -13.76
CA GLU A 840 4.14 52.88 -14.64
C GLU A 840 5.48 52.81 -13.89
N ASN A 841 6.09 51.63 -13.78
CA ASN A 841 7.41 51.48 -13.14
C ASN A 841 8.59 51.68 -14.10
N GLY A 842 8.36 52.08 -15.35
CA GLY A 842 9.41 52.41 -16.32
C GLY A 842 10.32 51.24 -16.73
N GLY A 843 9.92 49.98 -16.45
CA GLY A 843 10.59 48.75 -16.91
C GLY A 843 9.93 48.17 -18.15
N GLU A 844 10.70 47.56 -19.05
CA GLU A 844 10.22 46.83 -20.22
C GLU A 844 10.25 45.32 -19.91
N THR A 845 9.15 44.60 -20.15
CA THR A 845 9.10 43.13 -20.06
C THR A 845 8.73 42.53 -21.42
N GLU A 846 9.35 41.41 -21.78
CA GLU A 846 9.13 40.75 -23.06
C GLU A 846 8.55 39.35 -22.82
N LYS A 847 7.58 38.95 -23.66
CA LYS A 847 7.01 37.59 -23.68
C LYS A 847 6.94 37.07 -25.11
N ARG A 848 7.15 35.76 -25.26
CA ARG A 848 7.26 35.09 -26.56
C ARG A 848 5.88 34.64 -27.04
N ASN A 849 5.52 35.00 -28.25
CA ASN A 849 4.35 34.47 -28.94
C ASN A 849 4.70 33.09 -29.51
N THR A 850 3.78 32.13 -29.43
CA THR A 850 3.89 30.79 -30.01
C THR A 850 2.72 30.52 -30.95
N GLU A 851 2.74 29.40 -31.66
CA GLU A 851 1.59 28.98 -32.48
C GLU A 851 0.35 28.64 -31.64
N ASP A 852 0.53 28.33 -30.37
CA ASP A 852 -0.53 27.97 -29.43
C ASP A 852 -1.11 29.18 -28.68
N THR A 853 -0.47 30.36 -28.77
CA THR A 853 -0.93 31.58 -28.09
C THR A 853 -2.34 31.96 -28.54
N LYS A 854 -3.23 32.19 -27.57
CA LYS A 854 -4.60 32.67 -27.80
C LYS A 854 -4.68 34.19 -27.68
N TYR A 855 -5.40 34.82 -28.60
CA TYR A 855 -5.51 36.27 -28.66
C TYR A 855 -6.98 36.68 -28.62
N TYR A 856 -7.35 37.50 -27.64
CA TYR A 856 -8.72 37.93 -27.41
C TYR A 856 -8.87 39.46 -27.38
N GLU A 857 -9.96 39.95 -27.95
CA GLU A 857 -10.47 41.30 -27.75
C GLU A 857 -11.69 41.24 -26.83
N LEU A 858 -11.70 42.09 -25.79
CA LEU A 858 -12.80 42.16 -24.84
C LEU A 858 -13.41 43.56 -24.83
N GLU A 859 -14.69 43.61 -25.18
CA GLU A 859 -15.54 44.80 -25.03
C GLU A 859 -16.74 44.49 -24.13
N TYR A 860 -17.32 45.53 -23.52
CA TYR A 860 -18.55 45.40 -22.74
C TYR A 860 -19.68 46.19 -23.36
N SER A 861 -20.85 45.58 -23.44
CA SER A 861 -22.08 46.24 -23.90
C SER A 861 -23.14 46.25 -22.80
N GLU A 862 -23.90 47.35 -22.67
CA GLU A 862 -25.01 47.40 -21.72
C GLU A 862 -26.27 46.74 -22.31
N ASN A 863 -26.86 45.81 -21.57
CA ASN A 863 -28.14 45.21 -21.92
C ASN A 863 -29.33 46.17 -21.62
N ARG A 864 -30.57 45.77 -21.92
CA ARG A 864 -31.77 46.61 -21.70
C ARG A 864 -32.07 46.96 -20.23
N TYR A 865 -31.40 46.30 -19.29
CA TYR A 865 -31.54 46.47 -17.85
C TYR A 865 -30.39 47.28 -17.25
N GLY A 866 -29.35 47.59 -18.04
CA GLY A 866 -28.16 48.31 -17.59
C GLY A 866 -27.05 47.40 -17.05
N ASP A 867 -27.15 46.08 -17.20
CA ASP A 867 -26.06 45.17 -16.86
C ASP A 867 -25.04 45.12 -18.00
N TYR A 868 -23.76 45.05 -17.65
CA TYR A 868 -22.68 44.85 -18.60
C TYR A 868 -22.65 43.38 -19.09
N VAL A 869 -22.43 43.21 -20.39
CA VAL A 869 -22.29 41.93 -21.08
C VAL A 869 -20.93 41.92 -21.76
N GLY A 870 -20.07 41.00 -21.34
CA GLY A 870 -18.74 40.82 -21.95
C GLY A 870 -18.85 40.15 -23.31
N ASN A 871 -18.39 40.83 -24.36
CA ASN A 871 -18.23 40.26 -25.68
C ASN A 871 -16.74 39.97 -25.90
N LEU A 872 -16.39 38.68 -25.95
CA LEU A 872 -15.03 38.21 -26.16
C LEU A 872 -14.90 37.69 -27.60
N ASP A 873 -14.04 38.32 -28.40
CA ASP A 873 -13.76 37.92 -29.78
C ASP A 873 -12.31 37.38 -29.89
N GLU A 874 -12.13 36.19 -30.46
CA GLU A 874 -10.81 35.63 -30.77
C GLU A 874 -10.26 36.25 -32.07
N GLY A 875 -9.02 36.74 -32.03
CA GLY A 875 -8.36 37.41 -33.14
C GLY A 875 -6.95 36.89 -33.40
N ASP A 876 -6.22 37.55 -34.30
CA ASP A 876 -4.80 37.29 -34.53
C ASP A 876 -3.92 38.26 -33.71
N ARG A 877 -2.64 37.92 -33.55
CA ARG A 877 -1.64 38.73 -32.82
C ARG A 877 -1.66 40.21 -33.24
N GLU A 878 -1.74 40.47 -34.54
CA GLU A 878 -1.70 41.82 -35.11
C GLU A 878 -2.91 42.68 -34.73
N ASP A 879 -4.05 42.05 -34.43
CA ASP A 879 -5.29 42.73 -34.05
C ASP A 879 -5.36 42.95 -32.52
N VAL A 880 -4.88 41.97 -31.75
CA VAL A 880 -4.95 41.98 -30.27
C VAL A 880 -3.77 42.70 -29.62
N LEU A 881 -2.55 42.58 -30.14
CA LEU A 881 -1.35 43.17 -29.56
C LEU A 881 -0.71 44.33 -30.38
N PRO A 882 -1.45 45.21 -31.08
CA PRO A 882 -0.84 46.41 -31.66
C PRO A 882 -0.38 47.36 -30.56
N GLN A 883 0.65 48.18 -30.83
CA GLN A 883 1.10 49.21 -29.88
C GLN A 883 -0.02 50.23 -29.57
N ARG A 884 -0.85 50.55 -30.58
CA ARG A 884 -1.94 51.51 -30.46
C ARG A 884 -3.25 50.90 -30.93
N LYS A 885 -4.29 51.05 -30.12
CA LYS A 885 -5.66 50.59 -30.41
C LYS A 885 -6.65 51.71 -30.07
N ASP A 886 -7.67 51.88 -30.92
CA ASP A 886 -8.77 52.86 -30.77
C ASP A 886 -8.39 54.30 -30.41
N GLY A 887 -7.18 54.74 -30.77
CA GLY A 887 -6.69 56.10 -30.54
C GLY A 887 -5.73 56.24 -29.36
N GLY A 888 -5.66 55.25 -28.45
CA GLY A 888 -4.79 55.22 -27.26
C GLY A 888 -3.63 54.22 -27.33
N GLU A 889 -2.96 54.02 -26.18
CA GLU A 889 -2.05 52.89 -25.96
C GLU A 889 -2.89 51.65 -25.67
N ASN A 890 -2.53 50.50 -26.26
CA ASN A 890 -3.32 49.28 -26.12
C ASN A 890 -3.15 48.67 -24.71
N GLU A 891 -4.22 48.69 -23.92
CA GLU A 891 -4.29 48.11 -22.57
C GLU A 891 -4.54 46.60 -22.65
N VAL A 892 -3.67 45.82 -22.01
CA VAL A 892 -3.67 44.35 -22.12
C VAL A 892 -3.49 43.65 -20.79
N LEU A 893 -4.01 42.43 -20.71
CA LEU A 893 -3.71 41.39 -19.71
C LEU A 893 -3.12 40.20 -20.46
N VAL A 894 -1.95 39.70 -20.03
CA VAL A 894 -1.21 38.64 -20.72
C VAL A 894 -0.80 37.56 -19.71
N LYS A 895 -1.30 36.34 -19.88
CA LYS A 895 -0.83 35.15 -19.13
C LYS A 895 0.35 34.53 -19.86
N TYR A 896 1.38 34.14 -19.12
CA TYR A 896 2.52 33.42 -19.66
C TYR A 896 2.90 32.20 -18.82
N ASN A 897 3.71 31.29 -19.37
CA ASN A 897 4.19 30.10 -18.68
C ASN A 897 5.64 30.27 -18.16
N GLY A 898 6.19 29.27 -17.47
CA GLY A 898 7.55 29.30 -16.92
C GLY A 898 8.66 29.57 -17.96
N ASP A 899 8.42 29.28 -19.23
CA ASP A 899 9.34 29.55 -20.34
C ASP A 899 9.21 30.96 -20.94
N ASN A 900 8.36 31.82 -20.35
CA ASN A 900 7.97 33.13 -20.86
C ASN A 900 7.19 33.11 -22.21
N ASN A 901 6.59 31.98 -22.58
CA ASN A 901 5.67 31.90 -23.71
C ASN A 901 4.29 32.42 -23.29
N ILE A 902 3.65 33.24 -24.14
CA ILE A 902 2.29 33.72 -23.91
C ILE A 902 1.31 32.57 -24.10
N VAL A 903 0.49 32.32 -23.08
CA VAL A 903 -0.61 31.35 -23.13
C VAL A 903 -1.82 32.03 -23.78
N TYR A 904 -2.28 33.14 -23.19
CA TYR A 904 -3.31 33.99 -23.78
C TYR A 904 -3.05 35.47 -23.52
N ALA A 905 -3.55 36.32 -24.40
CA ALA A 905 -3.54 37.77 -24.26
C ALA A 905 -4.92 38.37 -24.52
N ILE A 906 -5.35 39.29 -23.66
CA ILE A 906 -6.61 40.01 -23.75
C ILE A 906 -6.30 41.49 -24.00
N SER A 907 -6.87 42.04 -25.06
CA SER A 907 -6.88 43.48 -25.35
C SER A 907 -8.22 44.07 -24.93
N PHE A 908 -8.18 45.09 -24.07
CA PHE A 908 -9.38 45.73 -23.55
C PHE A 908 -9.77 46.92 -24.44
N ALA A 909 -11.02 46.95 -24.91
CA ALA A 909 -11.51 48.02 -25.77
C ALA A 909 -11.49 49.39 -25.06
N GLN A 910 -10.99 50.43 -25.73
CA GLN A 910 -11.00 51.79 -25.21
C GLN A 910 -12.11 52.62 -25.87
N TRP A 911 -13.12 53.03 -25.08
CA TRP A 911 -14.14 53.95 -25.58
C TRP A 911 -13.78 55.41 -25.30
N GLU A 912 -13.29 56.14 -26.31
CA GLU A 912 -13.20 57.61 -26.22
C GLU A 912 -14.60 58.24 -26.33
N ASN A 913 -15.25 58.53 -25.19
CA ASN A 913 -16.41 59.41 -25.18
C ASN A 913 -15.97 60.86 -24.89
N GLU A 914 -15.72 61.63 -25.96
CA GLU A 914 -15.33 63.05 -25.90
C GLU A 914 -16.31 63.96 -25.10
N SER A 915 -17.48 63.45 -24.67
CA SER A 915 -18.55 64.26 -24.05
C SER A 915 -18.79 64.02 -22.54
N LYS A 916 -18.21 62.99 -21.93
CA LYS A 916 -18.29 62.73 -20.48
C LYS A 916 -17.03 61.98 -20.08
N GLY A 917 -16.13 62.59 -19.30
CA GLY A 917 -14.94 61.92 -18.78
C GLY A 917 -15.28 60.83 -17.76
N ILE A 918 -15.84 59.71 -18.25
CA ILE A 918 -16.19 58.51 -17.51
C ILE A 918 -15.41 57.37 -18.18
N VAL A 919 -14.64 56.66 -17.36
CA VAL A 919 -13.92 55.42 -17.64
C VAL A 919 -14.95 54.38 -18.12
N ASP A 920 -14.68 53.63 -19.20
CA ASP A 920 -15.56 52.54 -19.63
C ASP A 920 -15.33 51.30 -18.76
N PHE A 921 -16.35 50.46 -18.57
CA PHE A 921 -16.30 49.29 -17.67
C PHE A 921 -15.16 48.32 -18.03
N ALA A 922 -14.79 48.22 -19.32
CA ALA A 922 -13.62 47.46 -19.76
C ALA A 922 -12.30 47.92 -19.08
N GLN A 923 -12.16 49.23 -18.84
CA GLN A 923 -10.98 49.81 -18.18
C GLN A 923 -11.01 49.57 -16.67
N ASP A 924 -12.19 49.55 -16.05
CA ASP A 924 -12.33 49.14 -14.64
C ASP A 924 -11.92 47.67 -14.47
N VAL A 925 -12.35 46.79 -15.39
CA VAL A 925 -11.92 45.38 -15.41
C VAL A 925 -10.41 45.27 -15.62
N TRP A 926 -9.83 45.95 -16.61
CA TRP A 926 -8.37 45.97 -16.78
C TRP A 926 -7.64 46.42 -15.50
N ALA A 927 -8.13 47.49 -14.85
CA ALA A 927 -7.57 48.01 -13.62
C ALA A 927 -7.62 47.00 -12.47
N PHE A 928 -8.73 46.27 -12.29
CA PHE A 928 -8.92 45.23 -11.25
C PHE A 928 -7.89 44.10 -11.32
N ASN A 929 -7.28 43.90 -12.49
CA ASN A 929 -6.32 42.83 -12.71
C ASN A 929 -4.86 43.30 -12.60
N THR A 930 -4.58 44.58 -12.30
CA THR A 930 -3.17 45.02 -12.21
C THR A 930 -2.44 44.33 -11.04
N PRO A 931 -1.17 43.91 -11.18
CA PRO A 931 -0.43 43.33 -10.06
C PRO A 931 -0.12 44.35 -8.95
N ALA A 932 0.02 43.90 -7.69
CA ALA A 932 0.59 44.72 -6.62
C ALA A 932 2.04 45.13 -6.95
N ALA A 933 2.42 46.34 -6.55
CA ALA A 933 3.81 46.78 -6.66
C ALA A 933 4.73 45.90 -5.78
N GLU A 934 5.93 45.60 -6.29
CA GLU A 934 6.96 44.83 -5.58
C GLU A 934 7.12 45.36 -4.14
N LYS A 935 6.92 44.48 -3.15
CA LYS A 935 6.92 44.80 -1.72
C LYS A 935 8.23 45.52 -1.37
N ILE A 936 8.15 46.77 -0.90
CA ILE A 936 9.32 47.39 -0.25
C ILE A 936 9.61 46.53 0.98
N VAL A 937 10.71 45.76 0.95
CA VAL A 937 11.16 44.96 2.08
C VAL A 937 11.54 45.92 3.21
N ILE A 938 10.62 46.10 4.15
CA ILE A 938 10.86 46.82 5.39
C ILE A 938 11.91 46.03 6.17
N SER A 939 13.01 46.68 6.53
CA SER A 939 14.12 46.02 7.23
C SER A 939 13.66 45.48 8.59
N ASP A 940 14.29 44.43 9.11
CA ASP A 940 13.96 43.91 10.45
C ASP A 940 14.13 44.97 11.53
N TYR A 941 15.05 45.92 11.31
CA TYR A 941 15.19 47.14 12.10
C TYR A 941 13.90 47.97 12.13
N GLU A 942 13.31 48.29 10.98
CA GLU A 942 12.10 49.11 10.88
C GLU A 942 10.88 48.37 11.47
N LYS A 943 10.78 47.05 11.29
CA LYS A 943 9.72 46.23 11.91
C LYS A 943 9.82 46.21 13.44
N ALA A 944 11.02 46.01 13.97
CA ALA A 944 11.25 45.96 15.41
C ALA A 944 11.03 47.33 16.08
N VAL A 945 11.40 48.42 15.40
CA VAL A 945 11.15 49.80 15.87
C VAL A 945 9.65 50.12 15.89
N ALA A 946 8.90 49.75 14.84
CA ALA A 946 7.46 49.99 14.79
C ALA A 946 6.72 49.25 15.90
N ALA A 947 6.99 47.95 16.07
CA ALA A 947 6.39 47.15 17.14
C ALA A 947 6.68 47.71 18.54
N ALA A 948 7.90 48.21 18.76
CA ALA A 948 8.28 48.85 20.01
C ALA A 948 7.55 50.18 20.25
N GLN A 949 7.37 50.99 19.21
CA GLN A 949 6.64 52.25 19.31
C GLN A 949 5.15 52.01 19.56
N ASP A 950 4.54 51.00 18.93
CA ASP A 950 3.14 50.66 19.11
C ASP A 950 2.86 50.13 20.53
N ALA A 951 3.71 49.23 21.04
CA ALA A 951 3.61 48.72 22.40
C ALA A 951 3.78 49.84 23.46
N LEU A 952 4.66 50.81 23.21
CA LEU A 952 4.84 51.98 24.06
C LEU A 952 3.72 53.03 23.91
N ALA A 953 3.01 53.06 22.79
CA ALA A 953 1.88 53.96 22.55
C ALA A 953 0.56 53.44 23.16
N ALA A 954 0.44 52.12 23.34
CA ALA A 954 -0.71 51.48 23.97
C ALA A 954 -0.97 52.02 25.38
N THR A 955 -2.22 52.45 25.63
CA THR A 955 -2.64 52.98 26.94
C THR A 955 -3.98 52.38 27.40
N PRO A 956 -4.02 51.58 28.49
CA PRO A 956 -2.88 51.16 29.30
C PRO A 956 -1.91 50.25 28.52
N HIS A 957 -0.66 50.16 29.00
CA HIS A 957 0.30 49.21 28.43
C HIS A 957 -0.21 47.78 28.56
N VAL A 958 0.15 46.95 27.58
CA VAL A 958 -0.12 45.51 27.56
C VAL A 958 1.21 44.80 27.77
N GLU A 959 1.29 43.91 28.76
CA GLU A 959 2.54 43.29 29.18
C GLU A 959 3.14 42.37 28.10
N ASP A 960 2.29 41.58 27.44
CA ASP A 960 2.71 40.66 26.38
C ASP A 960 3.23 41.40 25.16
N ASP A 961 2.59 42.49 24.75
CA ASP A 961 3.04 43.34 23.64
C ASP A 961 4.40 43.98 23.94
N LEU A 962 4.61 44.46 25.17
CA LEU A 962 5.89 45.01 25.60
C LEU A 962 7.00 43.94 25.62
N LYS A 963 6.72 42.73 26.11
CA LYS A 963 7.66 41.59 26.11
C LYS A 963 8.00 41.15 24.67
N ALA A 964 7.00 41.05 23.80
CA ALA A 964 7.18 40.71 22.40
C ALA A 964 8.02 41.75 21.66
N ALA A 965 7.77 43.04 21.91
CA ALA A 965 8.56 44.13 21.36
C ALA A 965 10.02 44.12 21.86
N GLN A 966 10.24 43.85 23.16
CA GLN A 966 11.58 43.74 23.74
C GLN A 966 12.39 42.61 23.06
N SER A 967 11.77 41.46 22.84
CA SER A 967 12.37 40.30 22.17
C SER A 967 12.74 40.62 20.71
N LYS A 968 11.84 41.27 19.96
CA LYS A 968 12.10 41.69 18.58
C LYS A 968 13.27 42.68 18.48
N LEU A 969 13.38 43.63 19.40
CA LEU A 969 14.52 44.55 19.45
C LEU A 969 15.84 43.84 19.83
N ALA A 970 15.79 42.83 20.70
CA ALA A 970 16.97 42.06 21.12
C ALA A 970 17.49 41.10 20.04
N ALA A 971 16.62 40.63 19.14
CA ALA A 971 16.96 39.73 18.04
C ALA A 971 17.62 40.41 16.83
N LEU A 972 17.69 41.74 16.81
CA LEU A 972 18.32 42.48 15.70
C LEU A 972 19.81 42.17 15.59
N ASP A 973 20.28 41.83 14.38
CA ASP A 973 21.71 41.73 14.10
C ASP A 973 22.37 43.11 14.18
N LEU A 974 23.01 43.37 15.32
CA LEU A 974 23.70 44.62 15.58
C LEU A 974 24.85 44.86 14.60
N THR A 975 25.41 43.86 13.91
CA THR A 975 26.49 44.10 12.95
C THR A 975 26.00 44.82 11.68
N SER A 976 24.73 44.64 11.34
CA SER A 976 24.05 45.26 10.19
C SER A 976 23.60 46.72 10.43
N LEU A 977 23.54 47.17 11.70
CA LEU A 977 23.00 48.49 12.06
C LEU A 977 24.06 49.60 12.14
N THR A 978 23.66 50.81 11.74
CA THR A 978 24.45 52.04 11.95
C THR A 978 24.56 52.40 13.43
N ALA A 979 25.54 53.25 13.78
CA ALA A 979 25.72 53.70 15.16
C ALA A 979 24.51 54.45 15.74
N GLU A 980 23.78 55.18 14.89
CA GLU A 980 22.58 55.94 15.27
C GLU A 980 21.39 55.01 15.51
N GLN A 981 21.19 54.00 14.66
CA GLN A 981 20.15 52.97 14.83
C GLN A 981 20.37 52.14 16.09
N LYS A 982 21.61 51.76 16.40
CA LYS A 982 21.97 51.07 17.65
C LYS A 982 21.61 51.88 18.89
N ALA A 983 21.91 53.18 18.87
CA ALA A 983 21.58 54.07 19.98
C ALA A 983 20.06 54.20 20.16
N TYR A 984 19.30 54.17 19.06
CA TYR A 984 17.85 54.25 19.10
C TYR A 984 17.19 52.96 19.60
N VAL A 985 17.64 51.80 19.13
CA VAL A 985 17.21 50.48 19.65
C VAL A 985 17.47 50.39 21.16
N ALA A 986 18.67 50.79 21.61
CA ALA A 986 19.01 50.77 23.03
C ALA A 986 18.13 51.72 23.87
N ALA A 987 17.67 52.83 23.31
CA ALA A 987 16.74 53.74 23.98
C ALA A 987 15.34 53.11 24.10
N LEU A 988 14.81 52.53 23.02
CA LEU A 988 13.51 51.84 23.04
C LEU A 988 13.51 50.64 24.00
N GLN A 989 14.60 49.87 24.05
CA GLN A 989 14.75 48.78 25.02
C GLN A 989 14.72 49.27 26.47
N ALA A 990 15.29 50.45 26.74
CA ALA A 990 15.25 51.04 28.08
C ALA A 990 13.83 51.53 28.43
N ASP A 991 13.15 52.18 27.49
CA ASP A 991 11.78 52.67 27.67
C ASP A 991 10.79 51.51 27.90
N ILE A 992 10.92 50.40 27.15
CA ILE A 992 10.11 49.19 27.35
C ILE A 992 10.42 48.54 28.71
N THR A 993 11.70 48.48 29.10
CA THR A 993 12.09 47.96 30.42
C THR A 993 11.46 48.78 31.55
N ASP A 994 11.45 50.11 31.45
CA ASP A 994 10.79 50.98 32.41
C ASP A 994 9.25 50.79 32.43
N ALA A 995 8.64 50.50 31.27
CA ALA A 995 7.21 50.23 31.14
C ALA A 995 6.78 48.85 31.69
N LEU A 996 7.69 47.86 31.71
CA LEU A 996 7.46 46.53 32.29
C LEU A 996 7.54 46.50 33.82
N LYS A 997 8.32 47.40 34.41
CA LYS A 997 8.57 47.46 35.85
C LYS A 997 7.33 47.45 36.76
N PRO A 998 6.22 48.15 36.44
CA PRO A 998 5.00 48.08 37.25
C PRO A 998 4.35 46.68 37.29
N PHE A 999 4.50 45.89 36.22
CA PHE A 999 4.03 44.50 36.17
C PHE A 999 4.90 43.61 37.05
N GLU A 1000 6.23 43.72 36.94
CA GLU A 1000 7.18 43.00 37.80
C GLU A 1000 6.97 43.31 39.30
N GLU A 1001 6.68 44.57 39.64
CA GLU A 1001 6.36 44.99 41.01
C GLU A 1001 5.01 44.45 41.50
N ALA A 1002 4.04 44.24 40.60
CA ALA A 1002 2.74 43.64 40.91
C ALA A 1002 2.86 42.12 41.15
N ASP A 1003 3.65 41.42 40.34
CA ASP A 1003 3.94 40.00 40.50
C ASP A 1003 4.68 39.72 41.82
N ALA A 1004 5.72 40.50 42.11
CA ALA A 1004 6.45 40.39 43.38
C ALA A 1004 5.55 40.66 44.60
N LEU A 1005 4.55 41.54 44.46
CA LEU A 1005 3.55 41.79 45.50
C LEU A 1005 2.58 40.62 45.67
N ALA A 1006 2.12 40.02 44.57
CA ALA A 1006 1.26 38.84 44.60
C ALA A 1006 1.99 37.65 45.26
N GLU A 1007 3.25 37.42 44.89
CA GLU A 1007 4.08 36.37 45.48
C GLU A 1007 4.29 36.58 46.99
N ALA A 1008 4.58 37.82 47.42
CA ALA A 1008 4.72 38.15 48.83
C ALA A 1008 3.44 37.87 49.64
N LYS A 1009 2.25 38.09 49.07
CA LYS A 1009 0.96 37.78 49.71
C LYS A 1009 0.78 36.28 49.90
N THR A 1010 1.01 35.50 48.85
CA THR A 1010 0.92 34.03 48.89
C THR A 1010 1.88 33.46 49.94
N ASN A 1011 3.15 33.86 49.89
CA ASN A 1011 4.17 33.41 50.85
C ASN A 1011 3.80 33.74 52.29
N ALA A 1012 3.23 34.92 52.55
CA ALA A 1012 2.79 35.31 53.89
C ALA A 1012 1.59 34.48 54.39
N ILE A 1013 0.64 34.15 53.52
CA ILE A 1013 -0.53 33.32 53.85
C ILE A 1013 -0.10 31.88 54.17
N ASP A 1014 0.80 31.31 53.39
CA ASP A 1014 1.24 29.94 53.60
C ASP A 1014 2.12 29.79 54.85
N ALA A 1015 2.98 30.78 55.12
CA ALA A 1015 3.70 30.86 56.38
C ALA A 1015 2.76 30.96 57.60
N MET A 1016 1.67 31.71 57.48
CA MET A 1016 0.63 31.80 58.51
C MET A 1016 -0.04 30.43 58.77
N LYS A 1017 -0.50 29.73 57.72
CA LYS A 1017 -1.12 28.40 57.85
C LYS A 1017 -0.20 27.42 58.57
N ALA A 1018 1.06 27.35 58.14
CA ALA A 1018 2.06 26.46 58.75
C ALA A 1018 2.31 26.80 60.23
N ALA A 1019 2.37 28.09 60.56
CA ALA A 1019 2.58 28.53 61.95
C ALA A 1019 1.39 28.24 62.87
N ILE A 1020 0.15 28.31 62.35
CA ILE A 1020 -1.05 27.94 63.12
C ILE A 1020 -1.06 26.44 63.43
N VAL A 1021 -0.80 25.58 62.43
CA VAL A 1021 -0.69 24.13 62.63
C VAL A 1021 0.36 23.81 63.69
N GLY A 1022 1.56 24.39 63.57
CA GLY A 1022 2.63 24.19 64.54
C GLY A 1022 2.29 24.70 65.94
N ALA A 1023 1.52 25.79 66.05
CA ALA A 1023 1.03 26.29 67.34
C ALA A 1023 -0.02 25.37 67.97
N VAL A 1024 -0.90 24.75 67.17
CA VAL A 1024 -1.90 23.75 67.63
C VAL A 1024 -1.20 22.49 68.10
N GLU A 1025 -0.26 21.96 67.32
CA GLU A 1025 0.57 20.82 67.69
C GLU A 1025 1.31 21.06 69.02
N ALA A 1026 1.90 22.25 69.19
CA ALA A 1026 2.56 22.62 70.44
C ALA A 1026 1.60 22.78 71.64
N ALA A 1027 0.35 23.17 71.40
CA ALA A 1027 -0.67 23.35 72.44
C ALA A 1027 -1.35 22.02 72.84
N ASP A 1028 -1.41 21.03 71.95
CA ASP A 1028 -2.00 19.72 72.21
C ASP A 1028 -1.07 18.81 73.02
N THR A 1029 -0.92 19.13 74.30
CA THR A 1029 -0.16 18.28 75.24
C THR A 1029 -0.85 16.96 75.59
N GLY A 1030 -2.10 16.77 75.16
CA GLY A 1030 -2.93 15.61 75.47
C GLY A 1030 -3.02 14.57 74.36
N ASP A 1031 -2.49 14.89 73.17
CA ASP A 1031 -2.56 14.08 71.94
C ASP A 1031 -4.02 13.74 71.56
N ILE A 1032 -4.90 14.74 71.69
CA ILE A 1032 -6.35 14.60 71.47
C ILE A 1032 -6.77 14.92 70.02
N ILE A 1033 -5.93 15.63 69.27
CA ILE A 1033 -6.09 15.93 67.85
C ILE A 1033 -5.25 14.95 67.05
N LYS A 1034 -5.88 14.23 66.11
CA LYS A 1034 -5.21 13.19 65.31
C LYS A 1034 -4.62 13.72 63.99
N ASP A 1035 -5.15 14.82 63.49
CA ASP A 1035 -4.69 15.48 62.28
C ASP A 1035 -4.59 16.99 62.53
N TYR A 1036 -3.37 17.45 62.71
CA TYR A 1036 -3.09 18.87 62.96
C TYR A 1036 -3.31 19.74 61.72
N LYS A 1037 -3.30 19.20 60.50
CA LYS A 1037 -3.58 19.98 59.28
C LYS A 1037 -5.07 20.21 59.08
N ALA A 1038 -5.91 19.24 59.47
CA ALA A 1038 -7.37 19.34 59.39
C ALA A 1038 -7.94 20.53 60.19
N VAL A 1039 -7.20 21.07 61.17
CA VAL A 1039 -7.59 22.26 61.94
C VAL A 1039 -7.83 23.50 61.05
N LEU A 1040 -7.08 23.63 59.96
CA LEU A 1040 -7.17 24.80 59.06
C LEU A 1040 -8.50 24.85 58.32
N THR A 1041 -9.16 23.70 58.19
CA THR A 1041 -10.44 23.52 57.50
C THR A 1041 -11.58 23.18 58.47
N ASP A 1042 -11.32 23.09 59.78
CA ASP A 1042 -12.34 22.76 60.76
C ASP A 1042 -13.30 23.95 60.97
N VAL A 1043 -14.52 23.78 60.48
CA VAL A 1043 -15.64 24.71 60.62
C VAL A 1043 -16.62 24.28 61.72
N THR A 1044 -16.36 23.17 62.38
CA THR A 1044 -17.28 22.52 63.32
C THR A 1044 -16.92 22.75 64.78
N THR A 1045 -15.64 22.88 65.10
CA THR A 1045 -15.19 23.16 66.47
C THR A 1045 -15.37 24.63 66.80
N ASP A 1046 -16.46 24.94 67.50
CA ASP A 1046 -16.77 26.27 68.00
C ASP A 1046 -15.84 26.67 69.16
N ILE A 1047 -15.03 27.71 68.93
CA ILE A 1047 -14.15 28.33 69.91
C ILE A 1047 -14.69 29.67 70.44
N SER A 1048 -15.89 30.10 70.04
CA SER A 1048 -16.49 31.40 70.41
C SER A 1048 -16.57 31.62 71.92
N ALA A 1049 -16.78 30.55 72.71
CA ALA A 1049 -16.80 30.56 74.17
C ALA A 1049 -15.47 31.02 74.81
N THR A 1050 -14.37 31.05 74.05
CA THR A 1050 -13.04 31.48 74.51
C THR A 1050 -12.77 32.97 74.33
N GLY A 1051 -13.70 33.73 73.73
CA GLY A 1051 -13.71 35.20 73.74
C GLY A 1051 -13.10 35.90 72.52
N TRP A 1052 -12.95 35.23 71.38
CA TRP A 1052 -12.42 35.81 70.13
C TRP A 1052 -13.40 36.71 69.36
N GLY A 1053 -14.69 36.63 69.68
CA GLY A 1053 -15.72 37.48 69.07
C GLY A 1053 -16.21 37.00 67.71
N GLU A 1054 -17.03 37.82 67.07
CA GLU A 1054 -17.73 37.51 65.82
C GLU A 1054 -16.77 37.51 64.61
N GLY A 1055 -16.84 36.45 63.79
CA GLY A 1055 -15.95 36.16 62.67
C GLY A 1055 -14.64 35.44 63.03
N TYR A 1056 -14.54 34.88 64.25
CA TYR A 1056 -13.42 34.07 64.74
C TYR A 1056 -13.92 32.84 65.52
N GLU A 1057 -15.11 32.35 65.18
CA GLU A 1057 -15.80 31.26 65.86
C GLU A 1057 -15.10 29.91 65.66
N THR A 1058 -14.28 29.78 64.61
CA THR A 1058 -13.48 28.59 64.30
C THR A 1058 -12.09 28.99 63.79
N VAL A 1059 -11.16 28.04 63.75
CA VAL A 1059 -9.83 28.28 63.18
C VAL A 1059 -9.92 28.59 61.69
N ALA A 1060 -10.81 27.91 60.96
CA ALA A 1060 -11.08 28.20 59.55
C ALA A 1060 -11.63 29.63 59.33
N ALA A 1061 -12.54 30.10 60.19
CA ALA A 1061 -13.07 31.46 60.11
C ALA A 1061 -11.98 32.52 60.40
N ALA A 1062 -11.13 32.27 61.40
CA ALA A 1062 -9.99 33.13 61.71
C ALA A 1062 -8.99 33.23 60.54
N LEU A 1063 -8.69 32.09 59.93
CA LEU A 1063 -7.80 31.99 58.78
C LEU A 1063 -8.33 32.79 57.59
N ALA A 1064 -9.61 32.62 57.25
CA ALA A 1064 -10.23 33.34 56.12
C ALA A 1064 -10.12 34.86 56.27
N LYS A 1065 -10.39 35.36 57.48
CA LYS A 1065 -10.33 36.79 57.78
C LYS A 1065 -8.92 37.36 57.71
N TRP A 1066 -7.93 36.63 58.24
CA TRP A 1066 -6.53 37.05 58.15
C TRP A 1066 -5.96 36.97 56.73
N THR A 1067 -6.41 36.01 55.92
CA THR A 1067 -6.11 35.96 54.50
C THR A 1067 -6.65 37.18 53.76
N GLU A 1068 -7.88 37.62 54.05
CA GLU A 1068 -8.45 38.85 53.49
C GLU A 1068 -7.61 40.09 53.87
N GLU A 1069 -7.17 40.18 55.13
CA GLU A 1069 -6.33 41.28 55.60
C GLU A 1069 -4.96 41.35 54.92
N ILE A 1070 -4.35 40.20 54.61
CA ILE A 1070 -3.08 40.11 53.86
C ILE A 1070 -3.31 40.47 52.39
N ASN A 1071 -4.35 39.91 51.77
CA ASN A 1071 -4.67 40.15 50.36
C ASN A 1071 -5.03 41.62 50.09
N GLY A 1072 -5.65 42.30 51.06
CA GLY A 1072 -5.98 43.72 51.01
C GLY A 1072 -4.80 44.68 51.11
N LYS A 1073 -3.54 44.21 51.24
CA LYS A 1073 -2.36 45.10 51.29
C LYS A 1073 -1.84 45.46 49.90
N GLY A 1074 -1.41 46.71 49.75
CA GLY A 1074 -0.98 47.26 48.46
C GLY A 1074 0.52 47.20 48.21
N THR A 1075 1.32 46.84 49.23
CA THR A 1075 2.78 46.76 49.12
C THR A 1075 3.35 45.60 49.93
N ILE A 1076 4.53 45.10 49.52
CA ILE A 1076 5.23 44.00 50.19
C ILE A 1076 5.53 44.34 51.66
N ALA A 1077 5.89 45.60 51.93
CA ALA A 1077 6.16 46.07 53.29
C ALA A 1077 4.91 46.03 54.19
N GLU A 1078 3.74 46.35 53.64
CA GLU A 1078 2.45 46.25 54.35
C GLU A 1078 2.02 44.80 54.56
N VAL A 1079 2.22 43.92 53.56
CA VAL A 1079 2.00 42.47 53.69
C VAL A 1079 2.82 41.90 54.83
N ASN A 1080 4.12 42.14 54.83
CA ASN A 1080 5.04 41.66 55.86
C ASN A 1080 4.69 42.19 57.25
N SER A 1081 4.30 43.46 57.35
CA SER A 1081 3.90 44.08 58.62
C SER A 1081 2.58 43.48 59.16
N GLN A 1082 1.61 43.20 58.29
CA GLN A 1082 0.34 42.58 58.67
C GLN A 1082 0.55 41.12 59.12
N ALA A 1083 1.32 40.34 58.37
CA ALA A 1083 1.64 38.96 58.73
C ALA A 1083 2.32 38.87 60.10
N ALA A 1084 3.25 39.79 60.40
CA ALA A 1084 3.91 39.86 61.70
C ALA A 1084 2.94 40.22 62.85
N ALA A 1085 1.95 41.08 62.60
CA ALA A 1085 0.94 41.44 63.60
C ALA A 1085 -0.01 40.27 63.89
N ILE A 1086 -0.44 39.55 62.85
CA ILE A 1086 -1.31 38.39 62.95
C ILE A 1086 -0.61 37.25 63.72
N ALA A 1087 0.70 37.05 63.50
CA ALA A 1087 1.46 35.98 64.14
C ALA A 1087 1.46 36.00 65.68
N GLY A 1088 1.23 37.14 66.31
CA GLY A 1088 1.07 37.24 67.77
C GLY A 1088 -0.15 36.50 68.34
N ASN A 1089 -1.11 36.12 67.48
CA ASN A 1089 -2.40 35.56 67.87
C ASN A 1089 -2.46 34.02 67.77
N TYR A 1090 -1.51 33.38 67.08
CA TYR A 1090 -1.58 31.95 66.76
C TYR A 1090 -1.61 31.05 68.01
N ALA A 1091 -0.76 31.32 69.00
CA ALA A 1091 -0.68 30.49 70.22
C ALA A 1091 -1.97 30.52 71.06
N SER A 1092 -2.61 31.69 71.14
CA SER A 1092 -3.88 31.85 71.84
C SER A 1092 -5.04 31.20 71.10
N LEU A 1093 -5.04 31.25 69.75
CA LEU A 1093 -6.04 30.59 68.91
C LEU A 1093 -5.93 29.06 69.03
N ALA A 1094 -4.70 28.55 68.93
CA ALA A 1094 -4.37 27.14 69.12
C ALA A 1094 -4.83 26.61 70.49
N SER A 1095 -4.54 27.35 71.56
CA SER A 1095 -4.96 26.96 72.92
C SER A 1095 -6.48 26.91 73.08
N ALA A 1096 -7.20 27.84 72.43
CA ALA A 1096 -8.66 27.86 72.43
C ALA A 1096 -9.26 26.66 71.70
N TYR A 1097 -8.70 26.30 70.53
CA TYR A 1097 -9.12 25.15 69.75
C TYR A 1097 -8.90 23.83 70.50
N VAL A 1098 -7.70 23.59 71.03
CA VAL A 1098 -7.39 22.37 71.80
C VAL A 1098 -8.33 22.24 73.00
N ALA A 1099 -8.62 23.34 73.71
CA ALA A 1099 -9.55 23.33 74.83
C ALA A 1099 -10.99 22.99 74.42
N ALA A 1100 -11.45 23.46 73.27
CA ALA A 1100 -12.78 23.16 72.73
C ALA A 1100 -12.89 21.68 72.28
N VAL A 1101 -11.89 21.15 71.57
CA VAL A 1101 -11.83 19.73 71.18
C VAL A 1101 -11.83 18.83 72.42
N ALA A 1102 -11.05 19.17 73.45
CA ALA A 1102 -11.01 18.43 74.71
C ALA A 1102 -12.38 18.37 75.40
N ALA A 1103 -13.14 19.47 75.38
CA ALA A 1103 -14.48 19.53 75.99
C ALA A 1103 -15.49 18.61 75.27
N ASN A 1104 -15.38 18.51 73.93
CA ASN A 1104 -16.24 17.68 73.10
C ASN A 1104 -15.99 16.17 73.26
N GLN A 1105 -14.84 15.76 73.80
CA GLN A 1105 -14.51 14.35 74.08
C GLN A 1105 -14.95 13.86 75.48
N THR A 1106 -15.72 14.65 76.23
CA THR A 1106 -16.24 14.26 77.55
C THR A 1106 -17.58 13.55 77.48
N THR A 1107 -17.96 12.76 78.49
CA THR A 1107 -19.29 12.08 78.54
C THR A 1107 -20.46 13.06 78.42
N ALA A 1108 -20.33 14.28 78.96
CA ALA A 1108 -21.33 15.33 78.77
C ALA A 1108 -21.33 15.88 77.33
N GLY A 1109 -20.15 16.03 76.72
CA GLY A 1109 -19.99 16.42 75.32
C GLY A 1109 -20.57 15.39 74.34
N TYR A 1110 -20.25 14.11 74.52
CA TYR A 1110 -20.84 13.02 73.73
C TYR A 1110 -22.35 12.94 73.89
N LYS A 1111 -22.89 13.15 75.11
CA LYS A 1111 -24.35 13.20 75.33
C LYS A 1111 -25.00 14.39 74.60
N ALA A 1112 -24.33 15.54 74.54
CA ALA A 1112 -24.81 16.73 73.85
C ALA A 1112 -24.77 16.57 72.32
N LEU A 1113 -23.71 15.96 71.78
CA LEU A 1113 -23.61 15.62 70.35
C LEU A 1113 -24.67 14.59 69.93
N ALA A 1114 -24.88 13.56 70.76
CA ALA A 1114 -25.97 12.60 70.55
C ALA A 1114 -27.35 13.29 70.58
N ALA A 1115 -27.57 14.23 71.50
CA ALA A 1115 -28.83 14.98 71.57
C ALA A 1115 -29.05 15.88 70.34
N ALA A 1116 -28.02 16.59 69.88
CA ALA A 1116 -28.09 17.44 68.69
C ALA A 1116 -28.44 16.63 67.43
N LYS A 1117 -27.86 15.43 67.28
CA LYS A 1117 -28.24 14.51 66.19
C LYS A 1117 -29.68 14.00 66.32
N ALA A 1118 -30.15 13.69 67.54
CA ALA A 1118 -31.55 13.31 67.76
C ALA A 1118 -32.53 14.45 67.39
N GLU A 1119 -32.18 15.71 67.67
CA GLU A 1119 -32.97 16.89 67.27
C GLU A 1119 -32.98 17.10 65.75
N ALA A 1120 -31.85 16.84 65.07
CA ALA A 1120 -31.78 16.89 63.61
C ALA A 1120 -32.72 15.85 62.96
N TYR A 1121 -32.68 14.60 63.44
CA TYR A 1121 -33.62 13.56 62.99
C TYR A 1121 -35.08 13.94 63.27
N MET A 1122 -35.38 14.47 64.46
CA MET A 1122 -36.73 14.95 64.78
C MET A 1122 -37.20 16.06 63.81
N THR A 1123 -36.29 16.91 63.35
CA THR A 1123 -36.59 17.95 62.36
C THR A 1123 -36.91 17.36 60.99
N ALA A 1124 -36.12 16.39 60.52
CA ALA A 1124 -36.37 15.67 59.27
C ALA A 1124 -37.72 14.91 59.32
N ILE A 1125 -37.99 14.23 60.43
CA ILE A 1125 -39.26 13.53 60.68
C ILE A 1125 -40.45 14.50 60.61
N LYS A 1126 -40.36 15.65 61.28
CA LYS A 1126 -41.40 16.69 61.22
C LYS A 1126 -41.62 17.20 59.79
N ALA A 1127 -40.58 17.26 58.97
CA ALA A 1127 -40.70 17.66 57.57
C ALA A 1127 -41.40 16.57 56.74
N ALA A 1128 -40.99 15.31 56.89
CA ALA A 1128 -41.58 14.18 56.17
C ALA A 1128 -43.09 14.01 56.49
N LEU A 1129 -43.45 14.10 57.77
CA LEU A 1129 -44.82 13.93 58.24
C LEU A 1129 -45.75 15.13 57.95
N LYS A 1130 -45.24 16.23 57.39
CA LYS A 1130 -46.10 17.30 56.84
C LYS A 1130 -46.80 16.86 55.55
N THR A 1131 -46.24 15.92 54.81
CA THR A 1131 -46.83 15.43 53.57
C THR A 1131 -47.98 14.47 53.89
N PRO A 1132 -49.16 14.59 53.25
CA PRO A 1132 -50.27 13.68 53.53
C PRO A 1132 -49.91 12.24 53.20
N ILE A 1133 -50.16 11.33 54.15
CA ILE A 1133 -49.90 9.89 53.99
C ILE A 1133 -51.17 9.20 53.49
N ALA A 1134 -51.06 8.47 52.39
CA ALA A 1134 -52.17 7.69 51.83
C ALA A 1134 -52.21 6.28 52.45
N TRP A 1135 -53.34 5.91 53.03
CA TRP A 1135 -53.56 4.62 53.67
C TRP A 1135 -54.66 3.85 52.95
N THR A 1136 -54.34 2.66 52.43
CA THR A 1136 -55.27 1.87 51.61
C THR A 1136 -56.11 0.86 52.42
N GLY A 1137 -56.00 0.86 53.75
CA GLY A 1137 -56.76 -0.02 54.64
C GLY A 1137 -56.21 -1.43 54.84
N ASN A 1138 -55.14 -1.80 54.12
CA ASN A 1138 -54.56 -3.15 54.13
C ASN A 1138 -53.44 -3.35 55.19
N THR A 1139 -52.99 -2.26 55.81
CA THR A 1139 -51.91 -2.18 56.83
C THR A 1139 -52.40 -1.41 58.06
N THR A 1140 -51.63 -1.35 59.15
CA THR A 1140 -51.95 -0.45 60.28
C THR A 1140 -51.49 0.97 59.97
N LEU A 1141 -52.24 1.97 60.41
CA LEU A 1141 -51.84 3.38 60.27
C LEU A 1141 -50.47 3.67 60.90
N ALA A 1142 -50.17 3.02 62.03
CA ALA A 1142 -48.86 3.10 62.67
C ALA A 1142 -47.74 2.62 61.75
N GLY A 1143 -47.95 1.53 61.00
CA GLY A 1143 -46.94 1.00 60.07
C GLY A 1143 -46.66 1.91 58.87
N GLU A 1144 -47.68 2.60 58.34
CA GLU A 1144 -47.47 3.58 57.26
C GLU A 1144 -46.71 4.83 57.75
N VAL A 1145 -47.00 5.27 58.98
CA VAL A 1145 -46.29 6.40 59.60
C VAL A 1145 -44.84 6.02 59.93
N GLU A 1146 -44.61 4.81 60.45
CA GLU A 1146 -43.27 4.26 60.68
C GLU A 1146 -42.47 4.17 59.37
N SER A 1147 -43.07 3.66 58.29
CA SER A 1147 -42.39 3.57 56.99
C SER A 1147 -42.02 4.94 56.41
N ALA A 1148 -42.89 5.95 56.55
CA ALA A 1148 -42.58 7.31 56.14
C ALA A 1148 -41.44 7.94 56.96
N ILE A 1149 -41.36 7.64 58.26
CA ILE A 1149 -40.26 8.06 59.13
C ILE A 1149 -38.96 7.35 58.76
N ASP A 1150 -39.00 6.03 58.61
CA ASP A 1150 -37.82 5.22 58.27
C ASP A 1150 -37.20 5.69 56.96
N THR A 1151 -38.03 5.99 55.95
CA THR A 1151 -37.59 6.57 54.67
C THR A 1151 -36.90 7.92 54.86
N ALA A 1152 -37.44 8.78 55.72
CA ALA A 1152 -36.87 10.10 56.01
C ALA A 1152 -35.56 10.01 56.81
N CYS A 1153 -35.34 8.91 57.54
CA CYS A 1153 -34.16 8.69 58.35
C CYS A 1153 -33.08 7.83 57.65
N SER A 1154 -33.41 7.11 56.56
CA SER A 1154 -32.48 6.23 55.84
C SER A 1154 -31.53 6.96 54.87
N THR A 1155 -31.75 8.24 54.56
CA THR A 1155 -30.91 9.00 53.62
C THR A 1155 -29.59 9.51 54.22
N GLU A 1156 -29.38 9.35 55.53
CA GLU A 1156 -28.27 10.01 56.26
C GLU A 1156 -27.16 9.07 56.79
N ALA A 1157 -27.33 7.74 56.81
CA ALA A 1157 -26.24 6.78 57.09
C ALA A 1157 -26.67 5.32 56.87
N SER A 1158 -25.70 4.46 56.52
CA SER A 1158 -25.86 3.02 56.28
C SER A 1158 -25.99 2.14 57.54
N ASP A 1159 -26.01 2.72 58.75
CA ASP A 1159 -26.18 1.98 60.02
C ASP A 1159 -26.82 2.90 61.10
N PRO A 1160 -28.13 2.80 61.42
CA PRO A 1160 -28.81 3.79 62.26
C PRO A 1160 -28.54 3.61 63.77
N GLU A 1161 -27.76 4.52 64.37
CA GLU A 1161 -27.48 4.56 65.81
C GLU A 1161 -28.57 5.33 66.62
N TYR A 1162 -29.84 5.10 66.32
CA TYR A 1162 -30.96 5.73 67.03
C TYR A 1162 -32.08 4.73 67.34
N THR A 1163 -32.88 5.02 68.36
CA THR A 1163 -34.12 4.30 68.62
C THR A 1163 -35.30 5.24 68.53
N LEU A 1164 -36.28 4.85 67.71
CA LEU A 1164 -37.53 5.56 67.50
C LEU A 1164 -38.66 4.85 68.26
N THR A 1165 -39.61 5.60 68.79
CA THR A 1165 -40.89 5.05 69.24
C THR A 1165 -42.02 5.91 68.72
N VAL A 1166 -42.96 5.29 68.00
CA VAL A 1166 -44.13 5.94 67.42
C VAL A 1166 -45.38 5.44 68.14
N THR A 1167 -46.19 6.36 68.66
CA THR A 1167 -47.51 6.03 69.22
C THR A 1167 -48.58 6.77 68.45
N ALA A 1168 -49.31 6.07 67.59
CA ALA A 1168 -50.42 6.61 66.82
C ALA A 1168 -51.77 6.45 67.56
N GLY A 1169 -52.65 7.45 67.45
CA GLY A 1169 -54.01 7.38 68.02
C GLY A 1169 -54.99 6.51 67.22
N ASP A 1170 -56.02 5.98 67.88
CA ASP A 1170 -57.04 5.10 67.27
C ASP A 1170 -57.81 5.77 66.12
N PHE A 1171 -58.02 5.03 65.03
CA PHE A 1171 -58.69 5.50 63.82
C PHE A 1171 -59.79 4.52 63.35
N GLU A 1172 -61.05 4.97 63.27
CA GLU A 1172 -62.17 4.17 62.74
C GLU A 1172 -62.59 4.64 61.33
N THR A 1173 -62.62 3.73 60.36
CA THR A 1173 -63.17 3.97 59.01
C THR A 1173 -64.09 2.83 58.56
N GLY A 1174 -65.08 3.15 57.72
CA GLY A 1174 -66.00 2.18 57.11
C GLY A 1174 -65.54 1.75 55.71
N ALA A 1175 -65.77 0.48 55.34
CA ALA A 1175 -65.32 -0.07 54.07
C ALA A 1175 -65.92 0.64 52.84
N GLY A 1176 -65.06 1.01 51.88
CA GLY A 1176 -65.45 1.58 50.57
C GLY A 1176 -65.64 3.09 50.52
N VAL A 1177 -65.09 3.85 51.48
CA VAL A 1177 -65.24 5.30 51.58
C VAL A 1177 -63.86 5.96 51.57
N SER A 1178 -63.66 6.95 50.70
CA SER A 1178 -62.43 7.75 50.67
C SER A 1178 -62.58 9.07 51.43
N GLY A 1179 -61.52 9.54 52.10
CA GLY A 1179 -61.53 10.79 52.87
C GLY A 1179 -60.16 11.25 53.34
N THR A 1180 -60.10 12.42 54.00
CA THR A 1180 -58.87 12.95 54.62
C THR A 1180 -59.14 13.37 56.06
N LYS A 1181 -58.22 13.09 56.99
CA LYS A 1181 -58.33 13.45 58.40
C LYS A 1181 -56.95 13.65 59.01
N THR A 1182 -56.84 14.62 59.91
CA THR A 1182 -55.64 14.83 60.71
C THR A 1182 -55.68 13.97 61.96
N VAL A 1183 -54.58 13.29 62.25
CA VAL A 1183 -54.34 12.51 63.48
C VAL A 1183 -53.11 13.05 64.19
N GLU A 1184 -53.07 12.97 65.52
CA GLU A 1184 -51.88 13.32 66.30
C GLU A 1184 -51.08 12.05 66.57
N VAL A 1185 -49.78 12.11 66.30
CA VAL A 1185 -48.82 11.01 66.50
C VAL A 1185 -47.72 11.51 67.44
N GLU A 1186 -47.45 10.77 68.50
CA GLU A 1186 -46.31 11.05 69.37
C GLU A 1186 -45.09 10.28 68.87
N VAL A 1187 -43.99 11.02 68.64
CA VAL A 1187 -42.72 10.47 68.16
C VAL A 1187 -41.63 10.79 69.17
N SER A 1188 -40.88 9.78 69.58
CA SER A 1188 -39.71 9.94 70.45
C SER A 1188 -38.46 9.38 69.78
N VAL A 1189 -37.39 10.18 69.75
CA VAL A 1189 -36.09 9.82 69.17
C VAL A 1189 -35.00 9.90 70.23
N THR A 1190 -34.21 8.84 70.37
CA THR A 1190 -32.92 8.88 71.09
C THR A 1190 -31.81 8.48 70.15
N ASN A 1191 -30.63 9.05 70.33
CA ASN A 1191 -29.43 8.74 69.56
C ASN A 1191 -28.24 8.49 70.51
N SER A 1192 -27.21 7.81 70.04
CA SER A 1192 -25.94 7.67 70.74
C SER A 1192 -24.78 8.31 69.98
N TYR A 1193 -23.74 8.67 70.73
CA TYR A 1193 -22.47 9.06 70.14
C TYR A 1193 -21.35 8.53 71.02
N ALA A 1194 -20.41 7.78 70.43
CA ALA A 1194 -19.32 7.11 71.14
C ALA A 1194 -19.81 6.27 72.34
N GLY A 1195 -20.94 5.57 72.18
CA GLY A 1195 -21.55 4.71 73.20
C GLY A 1195 -22.29 5.45 74.34
N VAL A 1196 -22.41 6.78 74.29
CA VAL A 1196 -23.20 7.57 75.24
C VAL A 1196 -24.53 7.94 74.60
N VAL A 1197 -25.63 7.49 75.20
CA VAL A 1197 -27.01 7.74 74.72
C VAL A 1197 -27.52 9.07 75.27
N CYS A 1198 -28.15 9.88 74.41
CA CYS A 1198 -28.81 11.12 74.83
C CYS A 1198 -30.11 10.86 75.62
N ASP A 1199 -30.65 11.92 76.22
CA ASP A 1199 -32.04 11.85 76.71
C ASP A 1199 -32.99 11.90 75.49
N PRO A 1200 -34.18 11.26 75.54
CA PRO A 1200 -35.11 11.24 74.41
C PRO A 1200 -35.62 12.62 74.03
N VAL A 1201 -35.65 12.88 72.72
CA VAL A 1201 -36.34 14.03 72.11
C VAL A 1201 -37.73 13.56 71.69
N THR A 1202 -38.76 13.97 72.45
CA THR A 1202 -40.16 13.54 72.22
C THR A 1202 -41.04 14.71 71.80
N GLU A 1203 -41.83 14.52 70.74
CA GLU A 1203 -42.71 15.52 70.16
C GLU A 1203 -44.04 14.91 69.69
N THR A 1204 -45.12 15.69 69.78
CA THR A 1204 -46.42 15.31 69.21
C THR A 1204 -46.63 16.04 67.88
N ILE A 1205 -46.82 15.28 66.81
CA ILE A 1205 -46.88 15.78 65.43
C ILE A 1205 -48.26 15.50 64.84
N ALA A 1206 -48.89 16.51 64.25
CA ALA A 1206 -50.16 16.36 63.55
C ALA A 1206 -49.92 15.92 62.09
N VAL A 1207 -50.44 14.76 61.72
CA VAL A 1207 -50.24 14.12 60.41
C VAL A 1207 -51.58 14.03 59.67
N ILE A 1208 -51.60 14.41 58.39
CA ILE A 1208 -52.79 14.29 57.55
C ILE A 1208 -52.78 12.93 56.87
N ILE A 1209 -53.85 12.17 57.05
CA ILE A 1209 -54.03 10.85 56.44
C ILE A 1209 -55.15 10.93 55.41
N SER A 1210 -54.88 10.48 54.19
CA SER A 1210 -55.88 10.20 53.16
C SER A 1210 -56.13 8.69 53.09
N TRP A 1211 -57.38 8.24 52.94
CA TRP A 1211 -57.73 6.83 52.74
C TRP A 1211 -58.87 6.66 51.75
#